data_AF-A0A1V5UPH7-F1
#
_entry.id   AF-A0A1V5UPH7-F1
#
_cell.length_a   1.000
_cell.length_b   1.000
_cell.length_c   1.000
_cell.angle_alpha   90.00
_cell.angle_beta   90.00
_cell.angle_gamma   90.00
#
_symmetry.space_group_name_H-M   'P 1'
#
loop_
_entity.id
_entity.type
_entity.pdbx_description
1 polymer ?
#
loop_
_entity_poly.entity_id
_entity_poly.type
_entity_poly.pdbx_seq_one_letter_code
_entity_poly.pdbx_strand_id
1 'polypeptide(L)'
;MTLTRAGNITKTGIGALALNLSAGNAGTISVTGSPAISITNTTAGNATARTVGDITLATGALTVTAGAGTNNITIGNTLGATAGTVTIIGGAASVAIGNLATTGTLAVTNGAGAITAGSAAGSVTVTDETGGGGTVNLGAITGALGITSANQAPITVALGANNVTGLTTIAGSTAAGNKVTLTGTGTGTTTITGGHADVSGRSNSAVTIAATASTTVAAGTKDLTISSLAAASNTITTTGSLTISADLANSFTLGAAPSGITANGSATADANANPLTVSNVATGKTLTLSNSGAAAALIISATTGTGILKLANAVTAVTANGSSTLDINNLNTAIADVTAGTLTLTNSGDGTAGAVTINKAGTINGAIATIADTKTFLSVTITAGTTLTAFTTGAGSTVSTLTNNGTITTLTNNGTITTLNGSGTYATLTLGTAGAVSTALTNTMTISNVVQTGIAANRSIDLGSYAKAVAVTGPDAAGANSLTLTSGAGAATINVKGGFVNLGGVLTGDTLNIDAAANTKVNATGNTLTSVKGPHTIEIAGAANATIDAAVNTLNITGAVTAALNIGKAAQAAGFTVGALDVQADVAALNIEGAAGQKTTVTNLRVGKDDQAANITVALLDLKAYSAIGSGISVIGNAVYDVNKIAQITLLDMQANADPIPLLTVGSTGGGKLLQTGATHTLSFTANAAPVIVLGAKGTFGTSGTPGFAKIQTANAASTISAMNGAEIHATFIGVSAFTMTNPNNLTNTDTLNASTLTGAVNANTSILPGAVNATSAATGTVANL
;
A
#
# COMPACT_ATOMS: atom_id res chain seq x y z
N MET A 1 49.45 -46.79 -52.96
CA MET A 1 50.00 -48.15 -52.81
C MET A 1 48.89 -49.04 -52.27
N THR A 2 48.70 -50.24 -52.83
CA THR A 2 47.74 -51.24 -52.32
C THR A 2 48.53 -52.35 -51.64
N LEU A 3 48.26 -52.59 -50.36
CA LEU A 3 48.94 -53.66 -49.61
C LEU A 3 48.13 -54.95 -49.67
N THR A 4 48.74 -55.98 -50.24
CA THR A 4 48.18 -57.34 -50.28
C THR A 4 48.70 -58.23 -49.15
N ARG A 5 49.74 -57.80 -48.41
CA ARG A 5 50.32 -58.48 -47.23
C ARG A 5 50.94 -57.47 -46.26
N ALA A 6 51.08 -57.84 -44.99
CA ALA A 6 51.70 -57.03 -43.95
C ALA A 6 53.19 -56.72 -44.22
N GLY A 7 53.60 -55.48 -43.94
CA GLY A 7 54.97 -55.00 -44.04
C GLY A 7 55.15 -53.57 -43.50
N ASN A 8 56.37 -53.22 -43.12
CA ASN A 8 56.74 -51.86 -42.69
C ASN A 8 56.90 -50.94 -43.90
N ILE A 9 56.53 -49.66 -43.75
CA ILE A 9 56.57 -48.66 -44.82
C ILE A 9 57.49 -47.52 -44.38
N THR A 10 58.52 -47.22 -45.17
CA THR A 10 59.35 -46.01 -44.97
C THR A 10 59.13 -45.06 -46.13
N LYS A 11 58.71 -43.82 -45.85
CA LYS A 11 58.53 -42.77 -46.86
C LYS A 11 59.46 -41.59 -46.59
N THR A 12 60.32 -41.28 -47.55
CA THR A 12 61.19 -40.10 -47.55
C THR A 12 60.66 -39.03 -48.51
N GLY A 13 60.75 -37.76 -48.16
CA GLY A 13 60.40 -36.60 -49.02
C GLY A 13 58.93 -36.16 -49.00
N ILE A 14 58.63 -35.03 -49.67
CA ILE A 14 57.38 -34.26 -49.53
C ILE A 14 56.13 -34.83 -50.23
N GLY A 15 56.28 -35.78 -51.17
CA GLY A 15 55.15 -36.31 -51.93
C GLY A 15 54.17 -37.14 -51.07
N ALA A 16 52.87 -36.96 -51.28
CA ALA A 16 51.80 -37.62 -50.53
C ALA A 16 51.85 -39.16 -50.63
N LEU A 17 51.39 -39.83 -49.56
CA LEU A 17 51.30 -41.29 -49.47
C LEU A 17 49.82 -41.69 -49.32
N ALA A 18 49.26 -42.36 -50.32
CA ALA A 18 47.93 -42.97 -50.24
C ALA A 18 48.04 -44.50 -50.07
N LEU A 19 47.40 -45.05 -49.03
CA LEU A 19 47.37 -46.47 -48.69
C LEU A 19 45.93 -47.00 -48.76
N ASN A 20 45.71 -48.04 -49.57
CA ASN A 20 44.46 -48.79 -49.59
C ASN A 20 44.66 -50.17 -48.95
N LEU A 21 43.90 -50.48 -47.89
CA LEU A 21 44.01 -51.69 -47.06
C LEU A 21 43.11 -52.85 -47.55
N SER A 22 42.96 -53.00 -48.87
CA SER A 22 41.94 -53.88 -49.44
C SER A 22 42.07 -55.37 -49.07
N ALA A 23 43.28 -55.88 -48.81
CA ALA A 23 43.52 -57.31 -48.53
C ALA A 23 44.50 -57.63 -47.38
N GLY A 24 45.16 -56.65 -46.73
CA GLY A 24 46.15 -56.90 -45.68
C GLY A 24 46.29 -55.79 -44.63
N ASN A 25 46.97 -56.11 -43.52
CA ASN A 25 47.39 -55.15 -42.50
C ASN A 25 48.62 -54.37 -42.96
N ALA A 26 48.89 -53.20 -42.38
CA ALA A 26 50.18 -52.51 -42.51
C ALA A 26 50.97 -52.64 -41.20
N GLY A 27 52.28 -52.81 -41.29
CA GLY A 27 53.19 -52.72 -40.14
C GLY A 27 53.40 -51.28 -39.70
N THR A 28 54.56 -50.97 -39.12
CA THR A 28 54.93 -49.59 -38.75
C THR A 28 55.11 -48.72 -40.00
N ILE A 29 54.62 -47.48 -39.95
CA ILE A 29 54.81 -46.46 -41.00
C ILE A 29 55.74 -45.38 -40.45
N SER A 30 56.96 -45.30 -40.98
CA SER A 30 57.93 -44.28 -40.62
C SER A 30 58.09 -43.27 -41.76
N VAL A 31 57.83 -41.99 -41.48
CA VAL A 31 57.89 -40.95 -42.51
C VAL A 31 58.91 -39.88 -42.13
N THR A 32 59.81 -39.56 -43.06
CA THR A 32 60.76 -38.45 -42.97
C THR A 32 60.47 -37.43 -44.09
N GLY A 33 60.24 -36.17 -43.71
CA GLY A 33 59.65 -35.13 -44.57
C GLY A 33 58.20 -34.81 -44.16
N SER A 34 57.55 -33.88 -44.88
CA SER A 34 56.20 -33.38 -44.54
C SER A 34 55.08 -33.86 -45.48
N PRO A 35 54.99 -35.15 -45.89
CA PRO A 35 53.95 -35.57 -46.82
C PRO A 35 52.60 -35.76 -46.12
N ALA A 36 51.51 -35.53 -46.86
CA ALA A 36 50.19 -35.97 -46.43
C ALA A 36 50.05 -37.50 -46.56
N ILE A 37 49.52 -38.17 -45.54
CA ILE A 37 49.22 -39.60 -45.54
C ILE A 37 47.71 -39.80 -45.59
N SER A 38 47.21 -40.59 -46.53
CA SER A 38 45.82 -41.03 -46.59
C SER A 38 45.75 -42.54 -46.45
N ILE A 39 44.93 -43.05 -45.53
CA ILE A 39 44.68 -44.47 -45.30
C ILE A 39 43.20 -44.71 -45.53
N THR A 40 42.87 -45.57 -46.49
CA THR A 40 41.49 -45.92 -46.82
C THR A 40 41.30 -47.43 -46.76
N ASN A 41 40.19 -47.86 -46.17
CA ASN A 41 39.68 -49.21 -46.31
C ASN A 41 38.44 -49.19 -47.22
N THR A 42 38.51 -49.83 -48.39
CA THR A 42 37.40 -49.85 -49.37
C THR A 42 36.73 -51.22 -49.51
N THR A 43 37.15 -52.24 -48.74
CA THR A 43 36.63 -53.61 -48.93
C THR A 43 35.31 -53.81 -48.18
N ALA A 44 34.21 -53.90 -48.93
CA ALA A 44 32.90 -54.24 -48.39
C ALA A 44 32.81 -55.74 -48.02
N GLY A 45 32.24 -56.07 -46.85
CA GLY A 45 31.74 -57.42 -46.54
C GLY A 45 32.72 -58.52 -46.12
N ASN A 46 34.01 -58.22 -45.86
CA ASN A 46 34.88 -59.15 -45.13
C ASN A 46 34.69 -58.92 -43.60
N ALA A 47 34.94 -59.88 -42.71
CA ALA A 47 34.75 -59.75 -41.26
C ALA A 47 36.04 -59.43 -40.46
N THR A 48 37.19 -59.31 -41.12
CA THR A 48 38.48 -59.11 -40.43
C THR A 48 38.86 -57.64 -40.31
N ALA A 49 39.01 -57.16 -39.06
CA ALA A 49 39.57 -55.84 -38.76
C ALA A 49 40.97 -55.65 -39.39
N ARG A 50 41.27 -54.44 -39.84
CA ARG A 50 42.57 -54.06 -40.42
C ARG A 50 43.40 -53.33 -39.39
N THR A 51 44.67 -53.70 -39.27
CA THR A 51 45.61 -53.00 -38.41
C THR A 51 46.66 -52.24 -39.21
N VAL A 52 47.04 -51.07 -38.71
CA VAL A 52 48.23 -50.30 -39.09
C VAL A 52 49.08 -50.17 -37.83
N GLY A 53 50.37 -50.46 -37.91
CA GLY A 53 51.29 -50.25 -36.79
C GLY A 53 51.45 -48.77 -36.44
N ASP A 54 52.45 -48.46 -35.61
CA ASP A 54 52.73 -47.08 -35.23
C ASP A 54 53.05 -46.21 -36.46
N ILE A 55 52.60 -44.96 -36.45
CA ILE A 55 52.86 -43.96 -37.50
C ILE A 55 53.75 -42.87 -36.91
N THR A 56 54.96 -42.68 -37.42
CA THR A 56 55.83 -41.56 -37.01
C THR A 56 55.76 -40.43 -38.03
N LEU A 57 55.27 -39.26 -37.62
CA LEU A 57 55.09 -38.06 -38.47
C LEU A 57 55.97 -36.91 -37.99
N ALA A 58 56.64 -36.21 -38.92
CA ALA A 58 57.39 -35.00 -38.62
C ALA A 58 56.50 -33.74 -38.64
N THR A 59 55.77 -33.47 -39.74
CA THR A 59 54.94 -32.24 -39.93
C THR A 59 53.80 -32.36 -40.97
N GLY A 60 53.41 -33.58 -41.38
CA GLY A 60 52.39 -33.81 -42.43
C GLY A 60 50.94 -33.94 -41.92
N ALA A 61 49.97 -33.96 -42.83
CA ALA A 61 48.56 -34.27 -42.50
C ALA A 61 48.31 -35.79 -42.54
N LEU A 62 47.37 -36.29 -41.73
CA LEU A 62 46.93 -37.69 -41.75
C LEU A 62 45.43 -37.76 -42.00
N THR A 63 44.99 -38.51 -42.99
CA THR A 63 43.57 -38.79 -43.25
C THR A 63 43.32 -40.29 -43.15
N VAL A 64 42.35 -40.68 -42.34
CA VAL A 64 41.91 -42.08 -42.17
C VAL A 64 40.44 -42.17 -42.56
N THR A 65 40.12 -43.00 -43.55
CA THR A 65 38.76 -43.15 -44.07
C THR A 65 38.33 -44.62 -44.00
N ALA A 66 37.30 -44.89 -43.21
CA ALA A 66 36.60 -46.18 -43.22
C ALA A 66 35.38 -46.06 -44.16
N GLY A 67 35.38 -46.75 -45.31
CA GLY A 67 34.29 -46.67 -46.27
C GLY A 67 32.96 -47.26 -45.77
N ALA A 68 31.87 -46.97 -46.49
CA ALA A 68 30.57 -47.57 -46.23
C ALA A 68 30.63 -49.11 -46.38
N GLY A 69 30.12 -49.84 -45.39
CA GLY A 69 30.09 -51.31 -45.40
C GLY A 69 31.43 -52.04 -45.20
N THR A 70 32.47 -51.34 -44.71
CA THR A 70 33.85 -51.87 -44.57
C THR A 70 34.16 -52.40 -43.16
N ASN A 71 35.37 -52.92 -42.94
CA ASN A 71 35.87 -53.43 -41.66
C ASN A 71 36.50 -52.36 -40.77
N ASN A 72 36.55 -52.63 -39.46
CA ASN A 72 37.22 -51.80 -38.47
C ASN A 72 38.69 -51.52 -38.87
N ILE A 73 39.15 -50.28 -38.68
CA ILE A 73 40.56 -49.89 -38.84
C ILE A 73 41.13 -49.58 -37.45
N THR A 74 42.18 -50.28 -37.05
CA THR A 74 42.96 -49.96 -35.84
C THR A 74 44.34 -49.48 -36.23
N ILE A 75 44.71 -48.28 -35.81
CA ILE A 75 46.07 -47.74 -35.91
C ILE A 75 46.70 -47.86 -34.53
N GLY A 76 47.98 -48.21 -34.47
CA GLY A 76 48.79 -48.16 -33.25
C GLY A 76 48.93 -46.72 -32.71
N ASN A 77 50.13 -46.34 -32.30
CA ASN A 77 50.41 -44.98 -31.83
C ASN A 77 50.80 -44.08 -33.00
N THR A 78 50.37 -42.82 -32.97
CA THR A 78 51.05 -41.78 -33.75
C THR A 78 52.18 -41.20 -32.89
N LEU A 79 53.42 -41.41 -33.29
CA LEU A 79 54.62 -40.97 -32.57
C LEU A 79 55.16 -39.69 -33.23
N GLY A 80 55.38 -38.65 -32.44
CA GLY A 80 55.83 -37.32 -32.93
C GLY A 80 54.71 -36.29 -32.99
N ALA A 81 55.02 -35.05 -32.59
CA ALA A 81 54.06 -33.94 -32.59
C ALA A 81 53.66 -33.60 -34.03
N THR A 82 52.48 -34.02 -34.44
CA THR A 82 51.95 -33.64 -35.75
C THR A 82 51.43 -32.22 -35.64
N ALA A 83 52.18 -31.24 -36.17
CA ALA A 83 51.71 -29.86 -36.29
C ALA A 83 50.60 -29.68 -37.34
N GLY A 84 50.32 -30.72 -38.14
CA GLY A 84 49.31 -30.74 -39.21
C GLY A 84 47.93 -31.26 -38.79
N THR A 85 46.99 -31.27 -39.73
CA THR A 85 45.62 -31.75 -39.53
C THR A 85 45.54 -33.27 -39.56
N VAL A 86 44.87 -33.86 -38.57
CA VAL A 86 44.47 -35.26 -38.57
C VAL A 86 42.98 -35.33 -38.86
N THR A 87 42.57 -36.04 -39.91
CA THR A 87 41.18 -36.21 -40.32
C THR A 87 40.78 -37.67 -40.20
N ILE A 88 39.72 -37.96 -39.46
CA ILE A 88 39.11 -39.30 -39.38
C ILE A 88 37.72 -39.20 -39.98
N ILE A 89 37.46 -39.99 -41.01
CA ILE A 89 36.16 -40.09 -41.67
C ILE A 89 35.63 -41.51 -41.41
N GLY A 90 34.63 -41.60 -40.53
CA GLY A 90 33.99 -42.84 -40.15
C GLY A 90 32.90 -43.26 -41.12
N GLY A 91 32.79 -44.56 -41.36
CA GLY A 91 31.70 -45.16 -42.14
C GLY A 91 30.84 -46.08 -41.25
N ALA A 92 30.44 -47.24 -41.77
CA ALA A 92 29.75 -48.25 -40.97
C ALA A 92 30.67 -48.98 -39.96
N ALA A 93 31.98 -48.95 -40.21
CA ALA A 93 33.00 -49.63 -39.40
C ALA A 93 33.64 -48.70 -38.36
N SER A 94 34.22 -49.30 -37.30
CA SER A 94 34.93 -48.51 -36.29
C SER A 94 36.34 -48.08 -36.74
N VAL A 95 36.80 -46.92 -36.25
CA VAL A 95 38.18 -46.46 -36.41
C VAL A 95 38.78 -46.26 -35.02
N ALA A 96 39.91 -46.89 -34.72
CA ALA A 96 40.61 -46.71 -33.45
C ALA A 96 42.05 -46.26 -33.68
N ILE A 97 42.50 -45.23 -32.98
CA ILE A 97 43.90 -44.79 -32.93
C ILE A 97 44.34 -44.83 -31.47
N GLY A 98 45.36 -45.62 -31.15
CA GLY A 98 45.78 -45.93 -29.77
C GLY A 98 46.18 -44.70 -28.97
N ASN A 99 47.23 -44.00 -29.39
CA ASN A 99 47.61 -42.70 -28.85
C ASN A 99 47.80 -41.71 -29.99
N LEU A 100 47.12 -40.58 -29.90
CA LEU A 100 47.25 -39.49 -30.86
C LEU A 100 48.17 -38.42 -30.26
N ALA A 101 49.13 -37.94 -31.02
CA ALA A 101 50.06 -36.89 -30.62
C ALA A 101 50.00 -35.75 -31.63
N THR A 102 48.83 -35.14 -31.78
CA THR A 102 48.67 -33.95 -32.63
C THR A 102 48.74 -32.68 -31.78
N THR A 103 49.51 -31.69 -32.24
CA THR A 103 49.47 -30.31 -31.73
C THR A 103 48.64 -29.38 -32.62
N GLY A 104 48.15 -29.90 -33.75
CA GLY A 104 47.33 -29.20 -34.74
C GLY A 104 45.83 -29.47 -34.58
N THR A 105 45.11 -29.56 -35.69
CA THR A 105 43.65 -29.80 -35.70
C THR A 105 43.34 -31.30 -35.83
N LEU A 106 42.45 -31.83 -34.99
CA LEU A 106 41.81 -33.14 -35.19
C LEU A 106 40.38 -32.93 -35.72
N ALA A 107 40.12 -33.33 -36.96
CA ALA A 107 38.79 -33.31 -37.54
C ALA A 107 38.21 -34.74 -37.61
N VAL A 108 37.11 -34.99 -36.92
CA VAL A 108 36.40 -36.27 -36.91
C VAL A 108 35.06 -36.09 -37.60
N THR A 109 34.82 -36.82 -38.67
CA THR A 109 33.50 -36.96 -39.29
C THR A 109 32.96 -38.33 -38.89
N ASN A 110 31.92 -38.34 -38.07
CA ASN A 110 31.37 -39.54 -37.44
C ASN A 110 30.39 -40.26 -38.39
N GLY A 111 30.63 -41.55 -38.59
CA GLY A 111 29.74 -42.46 -39.29
C GLY A 111 28.82 -43.22 -38.31
N ALA A 112 28.36 -44.41 -38.72
CA ALA A 112 27.59 -45.30 -37.85
C ALA A 112 28.49 -46.15 -36.93
N GLY A 113 29.73 -46.41 -37.33
CA GLY A 113 30.72 -47.09 -36.50
C GLY A 113 31.36 -46.18 -35.44
N ALA A 114 31.82 -46.76 -34.33
CA ALA A 114 32.49 -46.01 -33.28
C ALA A 114 33.88 -45.49 -33.71
N ILE A 115 34.24 -44.29 -33.31
CA ILE A 115 35.58 -43.71 -33.52
C ILE A 115 36.25 -43.57 -32.16
N THR A 116 37.47 -44.07 -32.01
CA THR A 116 38.31 -43.84 -30.83
C THR A 116 39.57 -43.11 -31.28
N ALA A 117 39.79 -41.90 -30.78
CA ALA A 117 41.02 -41.14 -30.99
C ALA A 117 41.69 -40.85 -29.65
N GLY A 118 43.02 -40.95 -29.60
CA GLY A 118 43.81 -40.62 -28.41
C GLY A 118 43.78 -39.12 -28.06
N SER A 119 44.74 -38.68 -27.25
CA SER A 119 44.80 -37.29 -26.79
C SER A 119 45.14 -36.30 -27.93
N ALA A 120 44.71 -35.04 -27.82
CA ALA A 120 45.02 -34.00 -28.79
C ALA A 120 45.42 -32.71 -28.08
N ALA A 121 46.54 -32.12 -28.47
CA ALA A 121 47.03 -30.84 -27.99
C ALA A 121 46.70 -29.72 -28.98
N GLY A 122 45.42 -29.48 -29.26
CA GLY A 122 44.98 -28.48 -30.23
C GLY A 122 43.46 -28.45 -30.37
N SER A 123 42.96 -27.89 -31.48
CA SER A 123 41.52 -27.82 -31.74
C SER A 123 40.99 -29.15 -32.28
N VAL A 124 39.94 -29.68 -31.66
CA VAL A 124 39.22 -30.86 -32.12
C VAL A 124 37.87 -30.45 -32.66
N THR A 125 37.48 -30.93 -33.84
CA THR A 125 36.16 -30.72 -34.43
C THR A 125 35.51 -32.06 -34.73
N VAL A 126 34.31 -32.30 -34.22
CA VAL A 126 33.49 -33.49 -34.49
C VAL A 126 32.27 -33.08 -35.30
N THR A 127 32.09 -33.69 -36.46
CA THR A 127 30.91 -33.56 -37.34
C THR A 127 30.27 -34.92 -37.58
N ASP A 128 29.04 -34.99 -38.12
CA ASP A 128 28.42 -36.24 -38.59
C ASP A 128 28.28 -36.30 -40.12
N GLU A 129 28.23 -37.53 -40.65
CA GLU A 129 27.77 -37.80 -42.01
C GLU A 129 26.26 -38.13 -42.06
N THR A 130 25.68 -38.05 -43.26
CA THR A 130 24.29 -38.44 -43.52
C THR A 130 24.08 -39.93 -43.21
N GLY A 131 23.30 -40.22 -42.16
CA GLY A 131 23.08 -41.58 -41.65
C GLY A 131 24.08 -42.04 -40.57
N GLY A 132 24.87 -41.12 -40.00
CA GLY A 132 25.77 -41.39 -38.87
C GLY A 132 25.04 -41.81 -37.58
N GLY A 133 25.76 -41.98 -36.47
CA GLY A 133 25.17 -42.36 -35.17
C GLY A 133 26.13 -43.04 -34.18
N GLY A 134 27.39 -43.24 -34.59
CA GLY A 134 28.40 -43.89 -33.78
C GLY A 134 28.85 -43.05 -32.58
N THR A 135 29.54 -43.70 -31.64
CA THR A 135 30.20 -43.03 -30.52
C THR A 135 31.60 -42.55 -30.91
N VAL A 136 31.94 -41.30 -30.62
CA VAL A 136 33.30 -40.76 -30.73
C VAL A 136 33.93 -40.71 -29.35
N ASN A 137 34.88 -41.59 -29.06
CA ASN A 137 35.68 -41.62 -27.84
C ASN A 137 36.96 -40.80 -28.06
N LEU A 138 37.16 -39.75 -27.27
CA LEU A 138 38.35 -38.88 -27.34
C LEU A 138 39.20 -38.98 -26.08
N GLY A 139 40.51 -38.90 -26.23
CA GLY A 139 41.48 -38.75 -25.14
C GLY A 139 41.48 -37.35 -24.52
N ALA A 140 42.58 -36.98 -23.84
CA ALA A 140 42.73 -35.64 -23.24
C ALA A 140 42.79 -34.56 -24.34
N ILE A 141 42.13 -33.42 -24.14
CA ILE A 141 42.16 -32.30 -25.10
C ILE A 141 42.66 -31.04 -24.39
N THR A 142 43.85 -30.57 -24.73
CA THR A 142 44.40 -29.32 -24.14
C THR A 142 44.04 -28.05 -24.93
N GLY A 143 43.23 -28.16 -25.98
CA GLY A 143 42.68 -27.05 -26.79
C GLY A 143 41.15 -27.01 -26.84
N ALA A 144 40.58 -26.40 -27.89
CA ALA A 144 39.14 -26.24 -28.07
C ALA A 144 38.49 -27.51 -28.65
N LEU A 145 37.21 -27.76 -28.32
CA LEU A 145 36.40 -28.86 -28.87
C LEU A 145 35.13 -28.29 -29.51
N GLY A 146 35.00 -28.40 -30.83
CA GLY A 146 33.75 -28.09 -31.55
C GLY A 146 33.00 -29.37 -31.91
N ILE A 147 31.69 -29.42 -31.67
CA ILE A 147 30.83 -30.53 -32.09
C ILE A 147 29.66 -29.94 -32.89
N THR A 148 29.50 -30.35 -34.14
CA THR A 148 28.40 -29.92 -35.01
C THR A 148 27.69 -31.15 -35.56
N SER A 149 26.36 -31.23 -35.40
CA SER A 149 25.55 -32.32 -35.96
C SER A 149 24.50 -31.72 -36.88
N ALA A 150 24.53 -32.09 -38.16
CA ALA A 150 23.54 -31.66 -39.14
C ALA A 150 22.54 -32.77 -39.53
N ASN A 151 22.79 -34.01 -39.11
CA ASN A 151 22.06 -35.19 -39.61
C ASN A 151 21.04 -35.75 -38.61
N GLN A 152 20.16 -36.64 -39.09
CA GLN A 152 18.99 -37.22 -38.38
C GLN A 152 19.30 -38.22 -37.24
N ALA A 153 20.57 -38.40 -36.87
CA ALA A 153 20.95 -39.43 -35.91
C ALA A 153 21.72 -38.84 -34.72
N PRO A 154 21.56 -39.38 -33.49
CA PRO A 154 22.29 -38.93 -32.31
C PRO A 154 23.81 -39.14 -32.45
N ILE A 155 24.61 -38.16 -32.06
CA ILE A 155 26.06 -38.32 -31.89
C ILE A 155 26.36 -38.42 -30.40
N THR A 156 27.14 -39.42 -29.99
CA THR A 156 27.70 -39.46 -28.63
C THR A 156 29.19 -39.16 -28.69
N VAL A 157 29.65 -38.09 -28.04
CA VAL A 157 31.07 -37.80 -27.83
C VAL A 157 31.40 -38.12 -26.37
N ALA A 158 32.17 -39.17 -26.16
CA ALA A 158 32.64 -39.57 -24.84
C ALA A 158 34.08 -39.10 -24.65
N LEU A 159 34.30 -38.25 -23.65
CA LEU A 159 35.64 -37.87 -23.21
C LEU A 159 36.08 -38.94 -22.20
N GLY A 160 37.29 -39.48 -22.36
CA GLY A 160 37.87 -40.41 -21.39
C GLY A 160 38.07 -39.76 -20.00
N ALA A 161 38.88 -40.38 -19.14
CA ALA A 161 39.16 -39.86 -17.79
C ALA A 161 39.89 -38.49 -17.76
N ASN A 162 40.10 -37.84 -18.89
CA ASN A 162 40.99 -36.70 -19.06
C ASN A 162 40.26 -35.42 -19.51
N ASN A 163 40.72 -34.28 -18.99
CA ASN A 163 40.10 -32.96 -19.16
C ASN A 163 40.15 -32.42 -20.60
N VAL A 164 39.03 -31.79 -21.02
CA VAL A 164 39.03 -30.69 -22.00
C VAL A 164 39.30 -29.39 -21.23
N THR A 165 40.44 -28.73 -21.50
CA THR A 165 40.80 -27.47 -20.82
C THR A 165 40.38 -26.22 -21.59
N GLY A 166 40.16 -26.31 -22.90
CA GLY A 166 39.69 -25.19 -23.73
C GLY A 166 38.17 -25.09 -23.85
N LEU A 167 37.71 -24.13 -24.65
CA LEU A 167 36.28 -23.91 -24.95
C LEU A 167 35.69 -25.14 -25.65
N THR A 168 34.54 -25.61 -25.17
CA THR A 168 33.72 -26.62 -25.87
C THR A 168 32.51 -25.93 -26.52
N THR A 169 32.29 -26.08 -27.82
CA THR A 169 31.14 -25.53 -28.55
C THR A 169 30.28 -26.66 -29.14
N ILE A 170 28.97 -26.62 -28.91
CA ILE A 170 28.02 -27.62 -29.42
C ILE A 170 26.96 -26.93 -30.28
N ALA A 171 26.84 -27.36 -31.53
CA ALA A 171 25.77 -27.00 -32.45
C ALA A 171 25.05 -28.27 -32.91
N GLY A 172 23.94 -28.61 -32.26
CA GLY A 172 23.13 -29.78 -32.62
C GLY A 172 22.20 -29.49 -33.81
N SER A 173 21.62 -30.56 -34.35
CA SER A 173 20.53 -30.46 -35.32
C SER A 173 19.23 -30.01 -34.64
N THR A 174 18.39 -29.28 -35.38
CA THR A 174 17.05 -28.84 -34.96
C THR A 174 15.97 -29.91 -35.20
N ALA A 175 16.27 -30.98 -35.95
CA ALA A 175 15.29 -32.05 -36.19
C ALA A 175 15.07 -32.90 -34.93
N ALA A 176 13.80 -33.25 -34.68
CA ALA A 176 13.39 -34.01 -33.50
C ALA A 176 14.01 -35.42 -33.49
N GLY A 177 14.53 -35.86 -32.33
CA GLY A 177 15.19 -37.16 -32.17
C GLY A 177 16.71 -37.14 -32.36
N ASN A 178 17.27 -36.05 -32.90
CA ASN A 178 18.70 -35.86 -33.02
C ASN A 178 19.22 -35.33 -31.68
N LYS A 179 20.41 -35.75 -31.25
CA LYS A 179 20.94 -35.35 -29.95
C LYS A 179 22.46 -35.46 -29.96
N VAL A 180 23.15 -34.36 -29.67
CA VAL A 180 24.57 -34.41 -29.33
C VAL A 180 24.69 -34.71 -27.85
N THR A 181 25.17 -35.89 -27.49
CA THR A 181 25.44 -36.28 -26.11
C THR A 181 26.92 -36.15 -25.84
N LEU A 182 27.30 -35.35 -24.84
CA LEU A 182 28.67 -35.16 -24.40
C LEU A 182 28.83 -35.66 -22.96
N THR A 183 29.71 -36.64 -22.76
CA THR A 183 30.00 -37.24 -21.44
C THR A 183 31.49 -37.15 -21.09
N GLY A 184 31.82 -37.26 -19.80
CA GLY A 184 33.20 -37.33 -19.31
C GLY A 184 33.65 -36.11 -18.50
N THR A 185 34.95 -36.03 -18.18
CA THR A 185 35.50 -34.98 -17.31
C THR A 185 36.02 -33.77 -18.09
N GLY A 186 35.83 -32.57 -17.56
CA GLY A 186 36.35 -31.35 -18.18
C GLY A 186 36.30 -30.14 -17.25
N THR A 187 37.22 -29.20 -17.45
CA THR A 187 37.29 -27.93 -16.72
C THR A 187 36.94 -26.73 -17.60
N GLY A 188 36.99 -26.89 -18.93
CA GLY A 188 36.59 -25.88 -19.88
C GLY A 188 35.08 -25.59 -19.88
N THR A 189 34.74 -24.32 -20.18
CA THR A 189 33.36 -23.86 -20.37
C THR A 189 32.72 -24.56 -21.57
N THR A 190 31.46 -24.95 -21.44
CA THR A 190 30.67 -25.49 -22.56
C THR A 190 29.69 -24.43 -23.06
N THR A 191 29.72 -24.12 -24.35
CA THR A 191 28.76 -23.22 -25.02
C THR A 191 27.89 -24.01 -25.99
N ILE A 192 26.58 -23.90 -25.87
CA ILE A 192 25.60 -24.49 -26.79
C ILE A 192 25.03 -23.39 -27.68
N THR A 193 25.24 -23.51 -28.99
CA THR A 193 24.86 -22.48 -29.98
C THR A 193 23.62 -22.84 -30.80
N GLY A 194 23.07 -24.05 -30.63
CA GLY A 194 21.81 -24.46 -31.27
C GLY A 194 21.52 -25.96 -31.15
N GLY A 195 20.27 -26.34 -31.46
CA GLY A 195 19.84 -27.73 -31.62
C GLY A 195 19.68 -28.53 -30.33
N HIS A 196 19.68 -29.85 -30.46
CA HIS A 196 19.51 -30.77 -29.33
C HIS A 196 20.86 -31.20 -28.73
N ALA A 197 21.10 -30.87 -27.46
CA ALA A 197 22.33 -31.17 -26.73
C ALA A 197 22.04 -31.78 -25.35
N ASP A 198 22.84 -32.76 -24.95
CA ASP A 198 22.86 -33.32 -23.59
C ASP A 198 24.28 -33.35 -23.05
N VAL A 199 24.46 -32.61 -21.97
CA VAL A 199 25.73 -32.43 -21.26
C VAL A 199 25.60 -32.89 -19.81
N SER A 200 24.52 -33.61 -19.46
CA SER A 200 24.23 -34.06 -18.09
C SER A 200 25.30 -35.00 -17.53
N GLY A 201 25.95 -35.78 -18.41
CA GLY A 201 27.04 -36.70 -18.07
C GLY A 201 28.44 -36.05 -18.00
N ARG A 202 28.55 -34.73 -18.14
CA ARG A 202 29.84 -34.00 -18.06
C ARG A 202 30.15 -33.60 -16.62
N SER A 203 31.42 -33.61 -16.22
CA SER A 203 31.80 -33.23 -14.83
C SER A 203 31.97 -31.73 -14.61
N ASN A 204 32.00 -30.88 -15.64
CA ASN A 204 32.19 -29.44 -15.49
C ASN A 204 31.00 -28.74 -14.80
N SER A 205 31.21 -27.52 -14.28
CA SER A 205 30.20 -26.84 -13.47
C SER A 205 29.35 -25.82 -14.25
N ALA A 206 29.87 -25.21 -15.32
CA ALA A 206 29.19 -24.11 -16.03
C ALA A 206 28.93 -24.42 -17.52
N VAL A 207 27.68 -24.22 -17.94
CA VAL A 207 27.25 -24.33 -19.34
C VAL A 207 26.56 -23.03 -19.76
N THR A 208 26.96 -22.47 -20.89
CA THR A 208 26.38 -21.27 -21.49
C THR A 208 25.53 -21.65 -22.69
N ILE A 209 24.35 -21.05 -22.83
CA ILE A 209 23.47 -21.20 -23.98
C ILE A 209 23.42 -19.86 -24.72
N ALA A 210 23.75 -19.89 -26.00
CA ALA A 210 23.83 -18.73 -26.88
C ALA A 210 23.28 -19.12 -28.25
N ALA A 211 21.98 -19.40 -28.33
CA ALA A 211 21.40 -20.09 -29.47
C ALA A 211 20.58 -19.17 -30.39
N THR A 212 20.86 -19.26 -31.68
CA THR A 212 20.09 -18.58 -32.74
C THR A 212 18.97 -19.44 -33.31
N ALA A 213 19.07 -20.77 -33.16
CA ALA A 213 18.10 -21.76 -33.62
C ALA A 213 17.35 -22.43 -32.45
N SER A 214 16.28 -23.17 -32.77
CA SER A 214 15.51 -23.95 -31.78
C SER A 214 16.44 -24.89 -31.02
N THR A 215 16.43 -24.82 -29.69
CA THR A 215 17.41 -25.54 -28.86
C THR A 215 16.73 -26.35 -27.77
N THR A 216 17.14 -27.61 -27.62
CA THR A 216 16.74 -28.49 -26.52
C THR A 216 18.00 -28.89 -25.75
N VAL A 217 18.12 -28.45 -24.49
CA VAL A 217 19.31 -28.71 -23.65
C VAL A 217 18.93 -29.57 -22.45
N ALA A 218 19.61 -30.70 -22.29
CA ALA A 218 19.62 -31.48 -21.05
C ALA A 218 20.95 -31.29 -20.31
N ALA A 219 20.91 -30.69 -19.13
CA ALA A 219 22.11 -30.35 -18.36
C ALA A 219 22.18 -31.06 -16.99
N GLY A 220 21.16 -31.80 -16.56
CA GLY A 220 21.20 -32.47 -15.25
C GLY A 220 21.37 -31.46 -14.11
N THR A 221 22.31 -31.70 -13.19
CA THR A 221 22.56 -30.85 -12.01
C THR A 221 23.45 -29.62 -12.28
N LYS A 222 23.72 -29.28 -13.54
CA LYS A 222 24.68 -28.23 -13.90
C LYS A 222 24.08 -26.82 -13.87
N ASP A 223 24.91 -25.86 -13.51
CA ASP A 223 24.55 -24.44 -13.57
C ASP A 223 24.53 -23.96 -15.02
N LEU A 224 23.44 -23.29 -15.40
CA LEU A 224 23.19 -22.79 -16.73
C LEU A 224 23.20 -21.26 -16.77
N THR A 225 23.83 -20.70 -17.81
CA THR A 225 23.69 -19.28 -18.17
C THR A 225 23.10 -19.16 -19.57
N ILE A 226 21.91 -18.56 -19.69
CA ILE A 226 21.29 -18.22 -20.97
C ILE A 226 21.68 -16.78 -21.32
N SER A 227 22.45 -16.64 -22.40
CA SER A 227 22.94 -15.35 -22.90
C SER A 227 22.19 -14.86 -24.14
N SER A 228 21.54 -15.76 -24.88
CA SER A 228 20.62 -15.44 -25.97
C SER A 228 19.79 -16.66 -26.37
N LEU A 229 18.54 -16.42 -26.76
CA LEU A 229 17.64 -17.39 -27.41
C LEU A 229 16.86 -16.64 -28.50
N ALA A 230 17.21 -16.87 -29.76
CA ALA A 230 16.56 -16.17 -30.89
C ALA A 230 15.41 -16.96 -31.53
N ALA A 231 15.27 -18.25 -31.24
CA ALA A 231 14.22 -19.09 -31.80
C ALA A 231 12.95 -19.12 -30.95
N ALA A 232 11.81 -19.39 -31.58
CA ALA A 232 10.48 -19.38 -30.96
C ALA A 232 10.20 -20.56 -30.00
N SER A 233 10.95 -21.66 -30.11
CA SER A 233 10.77 -22.86 -29.28
C SER A 233 12.13 -23.29 -28.72
N ASN A 234 12.29 -23.23 -27.41
CA ASN A 234 13.49 -23.72 -26.72
C ASN A 234 13.07 -24.51 -25.48
N THR A 235 13.73 -25.64 -25.21
CA THR A 235 13.45 -26.47 -24.04
C THR A 235 14.72 -26.66 -23.23
N ILE A 236 14.73 -26.18 -21.98
CA ILE A 236 15.89 -26.25 -21.09
C ILE A 236 15.57 -27.14 -19.90
N THR A 237 16.35 -28.20 -19.70
CA THR A 237 16.19 -29.16 -18.61
C THR A 237 17.42 -29.12 -17.71
N THR A 238 17.31 -28.49 -16.54
CA THR A 238 18.33 -28.49 -15.49
C THR A 238 17.69 -28.56 -14.11
N THR A 239 18.39 -29.15 -13.15
CA THR A 239 18.14 -29.08 -11.70
C THR A 239 19.20 -28.25 -10.97
N GLY A 240 20.24 -27.77 -11.67
CA GLY A 240 21.19 -26.78 -11.16
C GLY A 240 20.60 -25.36 -11.17
N SER A 241 21.42 -24.35 -10.89
CA SER A 241 20.98 -22.95 -10.94
C SER A 241 20.86 -22.46 -12.39
N LEU A 242 19.94 -21.53 -12.63
CA LEU A 242 19.70 -20.93 -13.95
C LEU A 242 19.89 -19.41 -13.89
N THR A 243 20.78 -18.88 -14.71
CA THR A 243 21.00 -17.43 -14.88
C THR A 243 20.57 -17.00 -16.28
N ILE A 244 19.72 -15.99 -16.38
CA ILE A 244 19.33 -15.34 -17.65
C ILE A 244 20.07 -14.01 -17.71
N SER A 245 21.11 -13.90 -18.55
CA SER A 245 22.03 -12.75 -18.54
C SER A 245 21.64 -11.64 -19.52
N ALA A 246 20.72 -11.88 -20.44
CA ALA A 246 20.27 -10.90 -21.44
C ALA A 246 18.76 -10.96 -21.66
N ASP A 247 18.20 -9.92 -22.26
CA ASP A 247 16.79 -9.88 -22.64
C ASP A 247 16.53 -10.92 -23.74
N LEU A 248 15.60 -11.85 -23.49
CA LEU A 248 15.20 -12.90 -24.41
C LEU A 248 13.97 -12.46 -25.21
N ALA A 249 14.07 -12.52 -26.53
CA ALA A 249 12.97 -12.12 -27.43
C ALA A 249 11.82 -13.14 -27.47
N ASN A 250 12.09 -14.41 -27.15
CA ASN A 250 11.12 -15.51 -27.23
C ASN A 250 11.04 -16.26 -25.90
N SER A 251 9.95 -17.04 -25.74
CA SER A 251 9.76 -17.91 -24.59
C SER A 251 10.62 -19.18 -24.65
N PHE A 252 10.85 -19.80 -23.50
CA PHE A 252 11.44 -21.15 -23.40
C PHE A 252 10.70 -21.99 -22.36
N THR A 253 10.71 -23.31 -22.54
CA THR A 253 10.09 -24.27 -21.62
C THR A 253 11.13 -24.83 -20.66
N LEU A 254 10.80 -24.92 -19.37
CA LEU A 254 11.60 -25.60 -18.36
C LEU A 254 11.21 -27.08 -18.30
N GLY A 255 12.08 -27.97 -18.78
CA GLY A 255 11.87 -29.42 -18.74
C GLY A 255 12.09 -30.04 -17.35
N ALA A 256 12.75 -29.33 -16.44
CA ALA A 256 12.91 -29.66 -15.02
C ALA A 256 12.95 -28.37 -14.19
N ALA A 257 12.71 -28.47 -12.87
CA ALA A 257 12.82 -27.33 -11.97
C ALA A 257 14.30 -27.05 -11.61
N PRO A 258 14.87 -25.89 -12.01
CA PRO A 258 16.18 -25.47 -11.52
C PRO A 258 16.15 -25.22 -10.00
N SER A 259 17.30 -25.34 -9.34
CA SER A 259 17.45 -25.06 -7.91
C SER A 259 17.21 -23.58 -7.57
N GLY A 260 17.37 -22.69 -8.54
CA GLY A 260 17.05 -21.27 -8.46
C GLY A 260 17.18 -20.57 -9.80
N ILE A 261 16.40 -19.50 -10.02
CA ILE A 261 16.49 -18.63 -11.20
C ILE A 261 16.98 -17.24 -10.80
N THR A 262 17.99 -16.75 -11.51
CA THR A 262 18.45 -15.35 -11.49
C THR A 262 18.22 -14.72 -12.87
N ALA A 263 17.33 -13.74 -12.96
CA ALA A 263 17.01 -13.05 -14.21
C ALA A 263 17.63 -11.64 -14.25
N ASN A 264 18.77 -11.49 -14.93
CA ASN A 264 19.43 -10.21 -15.20
C ASN A 264 18.95 -9.56 -16.51
N GLY A 265 18.20 -10.31 -17.33
CA GLY A 265 17.45 -9.82 -18.48
C GLY A 265 15.98 -10.23 -18.41
N SER A 266 15.16 -9.59 -19.23
CA SER A 266 13.74 -9.91 -19.36
C SER A 266 13.53 -11.22 -20.11
N ALA A 267 12.61 -12.07 -19.67
CA ALA A 267 12.36 -13.36 -20.30
C ALA A 267 10.95 -13.88 -20.04
N THR A 268 10.49 -14.80 -20.89
CA THR A 268 9.27 -15.59 -20.66
C THR A 268 9.65 -17.05 -20.54
N ALA A 269 9.30 -17.70 -19.43
CA ALA A 269 9.54 -19.12 -19.22
C ALA A 269 8.21 -19.85 -18.99
N ASP A 270 7.97 -20.95 -19.71
CA ASP A 270 6.87 -21.87 -19.42
C ASP A 270 7.37 -22.93 -18.43
N ALA A 271 6.96 -22.81 -17.18
CA ALA A 271 7.36 -23.71 -16.12
C ALA A 271 6.54 -25.00 -16.19
N ASN A 272 7.22 -26.15 -16.02
CA ASN A 272 6.53 -27.43 -15.84
C ASN A 272 5.98 -27.59 -14.41
N ALA A 273 5.44 -28.77 -14.11
CA ALA A 273 4.57 -28.96 -12.96
C ALA A 273 5.21 -28.91 -11.55
N ASN A 274 6.45 -28.45 -11.42
CA ASN A 274 7.27 -28.56 -10.21
C ASN A 274 7.43 -27.22 -9.47
N PRO A 275 7.73 -27.24 -8.15
CA PRO A 275 8.03 -26.03 -7.40
C PRO A 275 9.21 -25.28 -8.01
N LEU A 276 9.08 -23.97 -8.18
CA LEU A 276 10.12 -23.13 -8.77
C LEU A 276 10.62 -22.13 -7.73
N THR A 277 11.94 -21.95 -7.68
CA THR A 277 12.56 -20.91 -6.84
C THR A 277 13.09 -19.79 -7.74
N VAL A 278 12.60 -18.57 -7.57
CA VAL A 278 13.15 -17.36 -8.21
C VAL A 278 13.98 -16.61 -7.18
N SER A 279 15.29 -16.62 -7.34
CA SER A 279 16.25 -16.03 -6.40
C SER A 279 16.45 -14.53 -6.64
N ASN A 280 16.37 -14.06 -7.88
CA ASN A 280 16.46 -12.62 -8.16
C ASN A 280 15.90 -12.26 -9.54
N VAL A 281 15.34 -11.05 -9.66
CA VAL A 281 15.06 -10.37 -10.92
C VAL A 281 15.70 -9.00 -10.82
N ALA A 282 16.62 -8.69 -11.73
CA ALA A 282 17.35 -7.43 -11.69
C ALA A 282 16.41 -6.22 -11.84
N THR A 283 16.78 -5.11 -11.22
CA THR A 283 16.05 -3.83 -11.30
C THR A 283 15.74 -3.44 -12.74
N GLY A 284 14.47 -3.14 -13.03
CA GLY A 284 14.01 -2.74 -14.37
C GLY A 284 13.83 -3.89 -15.36
N LYS A 285 14.01 -5.15 -14.93
CA LYS A 285 13.79 -6.36 -15.75
C LYS A 285 12.50 -7.07 -15.37
N THR A 286 11.99 -7.89 -16.30
CA THR A 286 10.75 -8.65 -16.10
C THR A 286 10.97 -10.13 -16.42
N LEU A 287 10.74 -11.01 -15.44
CA LEU A 287 10.60 -12.44 -15.68
C LEU A 287 9.11 -12.78 -15.73
N THR A 288 8.62 -13.26 -16.85
CA THR A 288 7.25 -13.77 -17.00
C THR A 288 7.27 -15.28 -16.88
N LEU A 289 6.54 -15.83 -15.91
CA LEU A 289 6.32 -17.26 -15.79
C LEU A 289 4.90 -17.57 -16.27
N SER A 290 4.79 -18.30 -17.39
CA SER A 290 3.56 -19.01 -17.73
C SER A 290 3.65 -20.40 -17.13
N ASN A 291 2.53 -20.93 -16.64
CA ASN A 291 2.45 -22.34 -16.27
C ASN A 291 1.21 -22.90 -16.95
N SER A 292 1.41 -23.71 -17.99
CA SER A 292 0.34 -24.34 -18.75
C SER A 292 -0.23 -25.59 -18.07
N GLY A 293 0.45 -26.13 -17.03
CA GLY A 293 -0.03 -27.25 -16.21
C GLY A 293 -0.55 -26.80 -14.85
N ALA A 294 -1.57 -27.47 -14.30
CA ALA A 294 -1.99 -27.26 -12.92
C ALA A 294 -0.84 -27.65 -11.98
N ALA A 295 -0.09 -26.68 -11.44
CA ALA A 295 1.15 -27.02 -10.77
C ALA A 295 1.69 -26.04 -9.72
N ALA A 296 2.07 -26.69 -8.61
CA ALA A 296 3.10 -26.43 -7.61
C ALA A 296 3.39 -25.00 -7.11
N ALA A 297 3.76 -24.94 -5.82
CA ALA A 297 4.10 -23.69 -5.12
C ALA A 297 5.31 -22.99 -5.76
N LEU A 298 5.18 -21.67 -6.00
CA LEU A 298 6.27 -20.79 -6.42
C LEU A 298 6.91 -20.15 -5.18
N ILE A 299 8.23 -20.28 -5.03
CA ILE A 299 8.99 -19.64 -3.97
C ILE A 299 9.81 -18.49 -4.59
N ILE A 300 9.60 -17.28 -4.10
CA ILE A 300 10.37 -16.09 -4.46
C ILE A 300 11.32 -15.84 -3.30
N SER A 301 12.62 -16.05 -3.48
CA SER A 301 13.63 -15.88 -2.45
C SER A 301 14.43 -14.59 -2.68
N ALA A 302 13.89 -13.48 -2.18
CA ALA A 302 14.49 -12.16 -2.07
C ALA A 302 14.98 -11.55 -3.39
N THR A 303 14.09 -10.88 -4.12
CA THR A 303 14.52 -9.90 -5.11
C THR A 303 15.12 -8.70 -4.38
N THR A 304 16.44 -8.66 -4.21
CA THR A 304 17.13 -7.47 -3.69
C THR A 304 17.04 -6.29 -4.66
N GLY A 305 16.59 -6.52 -5.91
CA GLY A 305 16.26 -5.51 -6.91
C GLY A 305 14.75 -5.26 -7.08
N THR A 306 14.38 -4.11 -7.65
CA THR A 306 12.99 -3.75 -8.00
C THR A 306 12.52 -4.39 -9.32
N GLY A 307 13.06 -5.58 -9.64
CA GLY A 307 12.63 -6.35 -10.80
C GLY A 307 11.20 -6.86 -10.64
N ILE A 308 10.53 -7.14 -11.76
CA ILE A 308 9.13 -7.56 -11.79
C ILE A 308 9.06 -9.05 -12.10
N LEU A 309 8.40 -9.82 -11.22
CA LEU A 309 7.97 -11.18 -11.54
C LEU A 309 6.50 -11.14 -11.97
N LYS A 310 6.23 -11.54 -13.22
CA LYS A 310 4.89 -11.59 -13.79
C LYS A 310 4.42 -13.04 -13.88
N LEU A 311 3.23 -13.33 -13.35
CA LEU A 311 2.61 -14.65 -13.43
C LEU A 311 1.45 -14.58 -14.44
N ALA A 312 1.55 -15.35 -15.53
CA ALA A 312 0.56 -15.30 -16.60
C ALA A 312 -0.65 -16.23 -16.40
N ASN A 313 -0.50 -17.28 -15.58
CA ASN A 313 -1.53 -18.30 -15.31
C ASN A 313 -1.65 -18.60 -13.80
N ALA A 314 -2.69 -19.35 -13.40
CA ALA A 314 -3.01 -19.66 -12.00
C ALA A 314 -1.91 -20.50 -11.30
N VAL A 315 -1.11 -19.85 -10.45
CA VAL A 315 -0.10 -20.50 -9.57
C VAL A 315 -0.76 -20.86 -8.25
N THR A 316 -0.88 -22.13 -7.85
CA THR A 316 -1.69 -22.54 -6.68
C THR A 316 -1.29 -21.90 -5.35
N ALA A 317 0.00 -21.59 -5.17
CA ALA A 317 0.52 -20.89 -4.00
C ALA A 317 1.78 -20.09 -4.35
N VAL A 318 1.90 -18.86 -3.83
CA VAL A 318 3.14 -18.05 -3.88
C VAL A 318 3.68 -17.84 -2.47
N THR A 319 4.96 -18.15 -2.27
CA THR A 319 5.73 -17.81 -1.06
C THR A 319 6.72 -16.71 -1.40
N ALA A 320 6.58 -15.51 -0.82
CA ALA A 320 7.49 -14.39 -1.04
C ALA A 320 8.40 -14.15 0.18
N ASN A 321 9.68 -14.44 0.06
CA ASN A 321 10.69 -14.15 1.06
C ASN A 321 11.42 -12.86 0.65
N GLY A 322 11.49 -11.85 1.49
CA GLY A 322 12.12 -10.55 1.17
C GLY A 322 11.21 -9.57 0.43
N SER A 323 11.71 -8.36 0.16
CA SER A 323 10.96 -7.36 -0.61
C SER A 323 10.80 -7.81 -2.05
N SER A 324 9.57 -7.92 -2.53
CA SER A 324 9.24 -8.41 -3.88
C SER A 324 8.13 -7.58 -4.50
N THR A 325 8.28 -7.23 -5.79
CA THR A 325 7.19 -6.67 -6.60
C THR A 325 6.58 -7.79 -7.42
N LEU A 326 5.35 -8.16 -7.09
CA LEU A 326 4.60 -9.20 -7.79
C LEU A 326 3.58 -8.54 -8.71
N ASP A 327 3.68 -8.82 -10.02
CA ASP A 327 2.71 -8.38 -11.01
C ASP A 327 1.68 -9.49 -11.26
N ILE A 328 0.50 -9.28 -10.68
CA ILE A 328 -0.60 -10.23 -10.62
C ILE A 328 -1.61 -9.87 -11.71
N ASN A 329 -1.30 -10.23 -12.95
CA ASN A 329 -2.26 -10.17 -14.04
C ASN A 329 -3.12 -11.44 -14.04
N ASN A 330 -4.43 -11.33 -13.78
CA ASN A 330 -5.40 -12.44 -13.84
C ASN A 330 -5.21 -13.61 -12.86
N LEU A 331 -4.54 -13.41 -11.73
CA LEU A 331 -4.35 -14.48 -10.75
C LEU A 331 -5.60 -14.65 -9.87
N ASN A 332 -6.11 -15.88 -9.78
CA ASN A 332 -7.18 -16.28 -8.86
C ASN A 332 -6.65 -17.15 -7.70
N THR A 333 -5.39 -16.94 -7.31
CA THR A 333 -4.68 -17.87 -6.42
C THR A 333 -4.12 -17.20 -5.16
N ALA A 334 -4.00 -18.00 -4.10
CA ALA A 334 -3.60 -17.53 -2.79
C ALA A 334 -2.07 -17.31 -2.70
N ILE A 335 -1.67 -16.18 -2.11
CA ILE A 335 -0.31 -15.94 -1.62
C ILE A 335 -0.25 -16.59 -0.23
N ALA A 336 0.41 -17.74 -0.16
CA ALA A 336 0.35 -18.66 0.97
C ALA A 336 1.39 -18.37 2.06
N ASP A 337 2.42 -17.56 1.78
CA ASP A 337 3.37 -17.13 2.81
C ASP A 337 4.18 -15.88 2.37
N VAL A 338 4.48 -14.98 3.29
CA VAL A 338 5.45 -13.88 3.10
C VAL A 338 6.39 -13.85 4.29
N THR A 339 7.64 -14.29 4.15
CA THR A 339 8.51 -14.57 5.32
C THR A 339 9.21 -13.34 5.87
N ALA A 340 9.44 -12.31 5.05
CA ALA A 340 10.00 -11.01 5.46
C ALA A 340 9.86 -9.99 4.30
N GLY A 341 9.88 -8.67 4.57
CA GLY A 341 10.02 -7.63 3.54
C GLY A 341 8.72 -7.02 3.01
N THR A 342 8.85 -6.13 2.02
CA THR A 342 7.71 -5.41 1.40
C THR A 342 7.10 -6.23 0.25
N LEU A 343 5.81 -6.56 0.35
CA LEU A 343 5.05 -7.16 -0.75
C LEU A 343 4.31 -6.07 -1.53
N THR A 344 4.80 -5.71 -2.70
CA THR A 344 4.07 -4.78 -3.59
C THR A 344 3.26 -5.59 -4.59
N LEU A 345 1.93 -5.40 -4.56
CA LEU A 345 1.00 -6.03 -5.49
C LEU A 345 0.73 -5.05 -6.63
N THR A 346 1.13 -5.41 -7.83
CA THR A 346 0.86 -4.64 -9.04
C THR A 346 -0.05 -5.42 -9.98
N ASN A 347 -0.75 -4.71 -10.85
CA ASN A 347 -1.55 -5.28 -11.93
C ASN A 347 -1.20 -4.47 -13.18
N SER A 348 -0.20 -4.91 -13.95
CA SER A 348 0.27 -4.13 -15.11
C SER A 348 -0.68 -4.14 -16.29
N GLY A 349 -1.64 -5.06 -16.34
CA GLY A 349 -2.64 -5.18 -17.38
C GLY A 349 -3.77 -4.16 -17.24
N ASP A 350 -4.44 -3.91 -18.37
CA ASP A 350 -5.56 -2.96 -18.49
C ASP A 350 -6.88 -3.53 -17.90
N GLY A 351 -6.83 -4.73 -17.31
CA GLY A 351 -7.98 -5.46 -16.78
C GLY A 351 -8.06 -5.49 -15.25
N THR A 352 -9.18 -5.97 -14.72
CA THR A 352 -9.36 -6.20 -13.29
C THR A 352 -8.54 -7.42 -12.84
N ALA A 353 -7.62 -7.23 -11.88
CA ALA A 353 -6.92 -8.36 -11.25
C ALA A 353 -7.92 -9.23 -10.47
N GLY A 354 -7.67 -10.54 -10.44
CA GLY A 354 -8.50 -11.52 -9.73
C GLY A 354 -8.43 -11.40 -8.20
N ALA A 355 -8.97 -12.40 -7.52
CA ALA A 355 -8.97 -12.46 -6.06
C ALA A 355 -7.56 -12.80 -5.52
N VAL A 356 -7.06 -11.99 -4.59
CA VAL A 356 -5.80 -12.23 -3.88
C VAL A 356 -6.09 -12.64 -2.44
N THR A 357 -5.48 -13.72 -1.95
CA THR A 357 -5.51 -14.08 -0.52
C THR A 357 -4.10 -13.98 0.05
N ILE A 358 -3.91 -13.24 1.14
CA ILE A 358 -2.68 -13.20 1.93
C ILE A 358 -2.92 -14.04 3.18
N ASN A 359 -2.26 -15.19 3.25
CA ASN A 359 -2.43 -16.14 4.34
C ASN A 359 -1.10 -16.39 5.05
N LYS A 360 -0.82 -15.72 6.18
CA LYS A 360 0.38 -16.02 6.98
C LYS A 360 0.04 -16.13 8.45
N ALA A 361 0.46 -17.21 9.11
CA ALA A 361 0.49 -17.21 10.57
C ALA A 361 1.59 -16.27 11.08
N GLY A 362 1.21 -15.22 11.83
CA GLY A 362 2.12 -14.27 12.49
C GLY A 362 2.27 -12.92 11.78
N THR A 363 3.28 -12.15 12.22
CA THR A 363 3.53 -10.78 11.74
C THR A 363 4.36 -10.76 10.47
N ILE A 364 3.86 -10.07 9.44
CA ILE A 364 4.63 -9.72 8.25
C ILE A 364 5.34 -8.38 8.51
N ASN A 365 6.56 -8.47 9.01
CA ASN A 365 7.34 -7.30 9.43
C ASN A 365 7.90 -6.56 8.20
N GLY A 366 7.57 -5.27 8.03
CA GLY A 366 7.97 -4.45 6.87
C GLY A 366 7.10 -4.60 5.61
N ALA A 367 6.02 -5.40 5.67
CA ALA A 367 5.09 -5.55 4.56
C ALA A 367 4.12 -4.37 4.48
N ILE A 368 4.45 -3.41 3.62
CA ILE A 368 3.48 -2.51 3.03
C ILE A 368 2.86 -3.27 1.85
N ALA A 369 1.72 -3.93 2.07
CA ALA A 369 0.93 -4.43 0.95
C ALA A 369 0.40 -3.20 0.18
N THR A 370 1.09 -2.83 -0.90
CA THR A 370 0.74 -1.65 -1.70
C THR A 370 0.10 -2.09 -2.99
N ILE A 371 -1.11 -1.60 -3.25
CA ILE A 371 -1.70 -1.65 -4.58
C ILE A 371 -1.23 -0.41 -5.32
N ALA A 372 -0.49 -0.59 -6.41
CA ALA A 372 -0.03 0.53 -7.24
C ALA A 372 -1.19 1.37 -7.78
N ASP A 373 -0.92 2.63 -8.09
CA ASP A 373 -1.88 3.62 -8.59
C ASP A 373 -2.63 3.15 -9.85
N THR A 374 -3.88 3.61 -9.99
CA THR A 374 -4.79 3.37 -11.13
C THR A 374 -5.12 1.90 -11.44
N LYS A 375 -5.04 1.00 -10.45
CA LYS A 375 -5.27 -0.45 -10.64
C LYS A 375 -6.56 -0.95 -9.99
N THR A 376 -7.25 -1.90 -10.63
CA THR A 376 -8.46 -2.54 -10.07
C THR A 376 -8.19 -3.97 -9.64
N PHE A 377 -8.62 -4.33 -8.42
CA PHE A 377 -8.61 -5.68 -7.85
C PHE A 377 -10.05 -6.10 -7.51
N LEU A 378 -10.43 -7.34 -7.86
CA LEU A 378 -11.74 -7.88 -7.53
C LEU A 378 -11.86 -8.10 -6.01
N SER A 379 -10.89 -8.78 -5.40
CA SER A 379 -10.86 -8.91 -3.94
C SER A 379 -9.46 -9.12 -3.39
N VAL A 380 -9.26 -8.70 -2.15
CA VAL A 380 -8.07 -8.98 -1.34
C VAL A 380 -8.54 -9.54 -0.01
N THR A 381 -8.03 -10.70 0.39
CA THR A 381 -8.39 -11.36 1.65
C THR A 381 -7.17 -11.52 2.54
N ILE A 382 -7.21 -11.02 3.78
CA ILE A 382 -6.22 -11.27 4.82
C ILE A 382 -6.79 -12.33 5.75
N THR A 383 -6.11 -13.46 5.93
CA THR A 383 -6.63 -14.56 6.76
C THR A 383 -6.41 -14.31 8.27
N ALA A 384 -7.15 -15.05 9.10
CA ALA A 384 -6.97 -15.04 10.54
C ALA A 384 -5.55 -15.48 10.94
N GLY A 385 -5.01 -14.85 11.99
CA GLY A 385 -3.64 -15.09 12.46
C GLY A 385 -2.57 -14.29 11.69
N THR A 386 -2.91 -13.63 10.58
CA THR A 386 -2.01 -12.73 9.84
C THR A 386 -1.99 -11.34 10.49
N THR A 387 -0.80 -10.78 10.69
CA THR A 387 -0.62 -9.38 11.10
C THR A 387 0.16 -8.60 10.04
N LEU A 388 -0.48 -7.63 9.38
CA LEU A 388 0.14 -6.65 8.49
C LEU A 388 0.45 -5.37 9.26
N THR A 389 1.67 -4.86 9.10
CA THR A 389 2.04 -3.54 9.64
C THR A 389 1.37 -2.40 8.86
N ALA A 390 1.32 -2.51 7.53
CA ALA A 390 0.60 -1.54 6.69
C ALA A 390 -0.06 -2.19 5.46
N PHE A 391 -1.21 -1.66 5.06
CA PHE A 391 -1.84 -1.92 3.78
C PHE A 391 -2.16 -0.57 3.13
N THR A 392 -1.73 -0.36 1.89
CA THR A 392 -1.94 0.91 1.18
C THR A 392 -2.61 0.67 -0.17
N THR A 393 -3.73 1.34 -0.43
CA THR A 393 -4.26 1.46 -1.80
C THR A 393 -3.72 2.73 -2.44
N GLY A 394 -3.15 2.60 -3.64
CA GLY A 394 -2.64 3.72 -4.43
C GLY A 394 -3.76 4.64 -4.92
N ALA A 395 -3.38 5.84 -5.35
CA ALA A 395 -4.30 6.83 -5.89
C ALA A 395 -4.94 6.33 -7.19
N GLY A 396 -6.25 6.51 -7.34
CA GLY A 396 -7.01 6.05 -8.52
C GLY A 396 -7.20 4.53 -8.60
N SER A 397 -6.68 3.76 -7.64
CA SER A 397 -6.87 2.30 -7.59
C SER A 397 -8.22 1.93 -6.98
N THR A 398 -8.75 0.76 -7.33
CA THR A 398 -10.00 0.23 -6.79
C THR A 398 -9.79 -1.19 -6.24
N VAL A 399 -10.16 -1.42 -4.99
CA VAL A 399 -10.30 -2.77 -4.41
C VAL A 399 -11.79 -3.01 -4.21
N SER A 400 -12.38 -3.91 -4.99
CA SER A 400 -13.84 -4.11 -4.89
C SER A 400 -14.21 -4.70 -3.52
N THR A 401 -13.46 -5.70 -3.03
CA THR A 401 -13.66 -6.21 -1.66
C THR A 401 -12.33 -6.43 -0.94
N LEU A 402 -12.10 -5.72 0.18
CA LEU A 402 -11.03 -6.05 1.13
C LEU A 402 -11.63 -6.82 2.31
N THR A 403 -11.36 -8.13 2.40
CA THR A 403 -11.79 -8.99 3.52
C THR A 403 -10.63 -9.16 4.50
N ASN A 404 -10.66 -8.49 5.64
CA ASN A 404 -9.65 -8.68 6.69
C ASN A 404 -10.19 -9.55 7.83
N ASN A 405 -9.61 -10.73 8.01
CA ASN A 405 -9.85 -11.61 9.16
C ASN A 405 -8.66 -11.64 10.14
N GLY A 406 -7.58 -10.93 9.83
CA GLY A 406 -6.37 -10.81 10.64
C GLY A 406 -6.24 -9.46 11.34
N THR A 407 -5.02 -8.96 11.49
CA THR A 407 -4.71 -7.62 12.02
C THR A 407 -4.01 -6.79 10.96
N ILE A 408 -4.48 -5.56 10.74
CA ILE A 408 -3.79 -4.54 9.95
C ILE A 408 -3.51 -3.36 10.88
N THR A 409 -2.25 -3.06 11.19
CA THR A 409 -1.93 -1.93 12.08
C THR A 409 -2.30 -0.60 11.42
N THR A 410 -1.98 -0.41 10.15
CA THR A 410 -2.36 0.82 9.41
C THR A 410 -2.90 0.50 8.03
N LEU A 411 -4.17 0.84 7.78
CA LEU A 411 -4.77 0.83 6.45
C LEU A 411 -4.77 2.26 5.91
N THR A 412 -3.98 2.55 4.87
CA THR A 412 -3.98 3.84 4.16
C THR A 412 -4.71 3.68 2.84
N ASN A 413 -5.89 4.27 2.73
CA ASN A 413 -6.69 4.20 1.52
C ASN A 413 -6.53 5.50 0.72
N ASN A 414 -5.70 5.51 -0.33
CA ASN A 414 -5.63 6.64 -1.27
C ASN A 414 -6.47 6.41 -2.54
N GLY A 415 -7.01 5.21 -2.73
CA GLY A 415 -7.91 4.83 -3.81
C GLY A 415 -9.36 4.64 -3.36
N THR A 416 -10.06 3.70 -3.97
CA THR A 416 -11.40 3.27 -3.58
C THR A 416 -11.35 1.84 -3.05
N ILE A 417 -11.94 1.60 -1.88
CA ILE A 417 -12.29 0.26 -1.42
C ILE A 417 -13.81 0.19 -1.48
N THR A 418 -14.39 -0.61 -2.38
CA THR A 418 -15.85 -0.64 -2.52
C THR A 418 -16.47 -1.22 -1.26
N THR A 419 -16.00 -2.40 -0.83
CA THR A 419 -16.46 -3.12 0.35
C THR A 419 -15.30 -3.45 1.28
N LEU A 420 -15.40 -3.05 2.55
CA LEU A 420 -14.48 -3.45 3.63
C LEU A 420 -15.19 -4.48 4.52
N ASN A 421 -14.69 -5.71 4.54
CA ASN A 421 -15.34 -6.88 5.14
C ASN A 421 -14.38 -7.66 6.06
N GLY A 422 -14.91 -8.65 6.77
CA GLY A 422 -14.17 -9.61 7.61
C GLY A 422 -14.35 -9.38 9.11
N SER A 423 -13.63 -10.15 9.92
CA SER A 423 -13.69 -10.09 11.40
C SER A 423 -12.40 -9.57 12.05
N GLY A 424 -11.54 -8.95 11.27
CA GLY A 424 -10.20 -8.53 11.66
C GLY A 424 -10.15 -7.22 12.44
N THR A 425 -8.94 -6.82 12.81
CA THR A 425 -8.65 -5.57 13.53
C THR A 425 -7.85 -4.59 12.65
N TYR A 426 -8.21 -3.31 12.74
CA TYR A 426 -7.52 -2.16 12.17
C TYR A 426 -7.15 -1.21 13.31
N ALA A 427 -5.85 -1.00 13.58
CA ALA A 427 -5.48 -0.02 14.60
C ALA A 427 -5.71 1.41 14.08
N THR A 428 -5.38 1.69 12.82
CA THR A 428 -5.66 2.97 12.16
C THR A 428 -6.15 2.77 10.72
N LEU A 429 -7.30 3.36 10.39
CA LEU A 429 -7.79 3.56 9.02
C LEU A 429 -7.57 5.02 8.64
N THR A 430 -6.69 5.26 7.67
CA THR A 430 -6.43 6.58 7.10
C THR A 430 -7.07 6.69 5.72
N LEU A 431 -7.96 7.66 5.52
CA LEU A 431 -8.44 8.06 4.20
C LEU A 431 -7.55 9.19 3.68
N GLY A 432 -6.86 8.94 2.56
CA GLY A 432 -6.09 9.96 1.84
C GLY A 432 -6.98 10.84 0.95
N THR A 433 -6.36 11.67 0.11
CA THR A 433 -7.05 12.68 -0.71
C THR A 433 -8.16 12.11 -1.60
N ALA A 434 -7.90 10.98 -2.26
CA ALA A 434 -8.86 10.26 -3.10
C ALA A 434 -9.50 9.04 -2.41
N GLY A 435 -9.12 8.76 -1.16
CA GLY A 435 -9.58 7.64 -0.34
C GLY A 435 -11.09 7.57 -0.16
N ALA A 436 -11.73 6.44 -0.50
CA ALA A 436 -13.15 6.20 -0.25
C ALA A 436 -13.43 4.75 0.18
N VAL A 437 -14.38 4.55 1.10
CA VAL A 437 -15.00 3.26 1.43
C VAL A 437 -16.48 3.36 1.11
N SER A 438 -17.00 2.60 0.13
CA SER A 438 -18.32 2.89 -0.45
C SER A 438 -19.50 2.17 0.20
N THR A 439 -19.30 0.97 0.76
CA THR A 439 -20.36 0.18 1.38
C THR A 439 -20.08 -0.10 2.86
N ALA A 440 -21.15 -0.36 3.60
CA ALA A 440 -21.16 -0.71 5.02
C ALA A 440 -20.17 -1.81 5.41
N LEU A 441 -19.60 -1.69 6.61
CA LEU A 441 -18.90 -2.79 7.27
C LEU A 441 -19.90 -3.91 7.58
N THR A 442 -19.79 -5.05 6.92
CA THR A 442 -20.79 -6.14 7.00
C THR A 442 -20.55 -7.14 8.14
N ASN A 443 -19.46 -7.02 8.90
CA ASN A 443 -19.04 -7.99 9.93
C ASN A 443 -18.42 -7.32 11.18
N THR A 444 -18.03 -8.11 12.19
CA THR A 444 -17.52 -7.69 13.53
C THR A 444 -16.10 -7.09 13.53
N MET A 445 -15.78 -6.22 12.58
CA MET A 445 -14.46 -5.59 12.51
C MET A 445 -14.19 -4.68 13.72
N THR A 446 -12.92 -4.60 14.12
CA THR A 446 -12.47 -3.63 15.13
C THR A 446 -11.68 -2.52 14.46
N ILE A 447 -12.11 -1.26 14.55
CA ILE A 447 -11.33 -0.10 14.09
C ILE A 447 -11.07 0.80 15.29
N SER A 448 -9.81 1.03 15.65
CA SER A 448 -9.48 1.88 16.81
C SER A 448 -9.37 3.36 16.48
N ASN A 449 -8.82 3.70 15.30
CA ASN A 449 -8.67 5.08 14.84
C ASN A 449 -9.16 5.22 13.39
N VAL A 450 -9.90 6.28 13.11
CA VAL A 450 -10.25 6.73 11.75
C VAL A 450 -9.71 8.14 11.57
N VAL A 451 -8.89 8.33 10.54
CA VAL A 451 -8.24 9.61 10.23
C VAL A 451 -8.50 9.97 8.77
N GLN A 452 -8.96 11.19 8.51
CA GLN A 452 -8.95 11.77 7.18
C GLN A 452 -7.81 12.79 7.09
N THR A 453 -6.85 12.56 6.20
CA THR A 453 -5.69 13.47 6.03
C THR A 453 -5.85 14.37 4.82
N GLY A 454 -5.48 15.65 4.98
CA GLY A 454 -5.60 16.68 3.94
C GLY A 454 -7.02 17.19 3.70
N ILE A 455 -7.16 18.20 2.84
CA ILE A 455 -8.46 18.72 2.39
C ILE A 455 -9.00 17.77 1.31
N ALA A 456 -9.40 16.58 1.72
CA ALA A 456 -10.13 15.65 0.86
C ALA A 456 -11.61 16.05 0.83
N ALA A 457 -12.33 15.75 -0.25
CA ALA A 457 -13.78 15.95 -0.36
C ALA A 457 -14.54 15.34 0.84
N ASN A 458 -15.84 15.65 0.99
CA ASN A 458 -16.69 14.95 1.94
C ASN A 458 -16.55 13.43 1.79
N ARG A 459 -16.13 12.75 2.86
CA ARG A 459 -16.03 11.28 2.89
C ARG A 459 -17.04 10.74 3.85
N SER A 460 -17.51 9.52 3.58
CA SER A 460 -18.40 8.79 4.47
C SER A 460 -17.78 7.45 4.81
N ILE A 461 -17.87 7.06 6.08
CA ILE A 461 -17.62 5.69 6.52
C ILE A 461 -18.85 5.23 7.29
N ASP A 462 -19.41 4.11 6.88
CA ASP A 462 -20.44 3.43 7.65
C ASP A 462 -19.80 2.41 8.58
N LEU A 463 -19.90 2.63 9.89
CA LEU A 463 -19.33 1.78 10.93
C LEU A 463 -20.09 0.46 11.14
N GLY A 464 -21.23 0.26 10.46
CA GLY A 464 -22.00 -0.98 10.51
C GLY A 464 -22.69 -1.22 11.87
N SER A 465 -22.95 -2.49 12.19
CA SER A 465 -23.76 -2.93 13.34
C SER A 465 -22.96 -3.33 14.60
N TYR A 466 -21.65 -3.11 14.67
CA TYR A 466 -20.86 -3.62 15.80
C TYR A 466 -19.94 -2.58 16.44
N ALA A 467 -20.21 -2.37 17.72
CA ALA A 467 -19.66 -1.34 18.59
C ALA A 467 -18.27 -1.69 19.16
N LYS A 468 -17.28 -0.84 18.87
CA LYS A 468 -16.07 -0.66 19.68
C LYS A 468 -15.70 0.83 19.74
N ALA A 469 -14.88 1.21 20.71
CA ALA A 469 -14.43 2.59 20.86
C ALA A 469 -13.56 3.01 19.65
N VAL A 470 -13.98 4.05 18.92
CA VAL A 470 -13.27 4.60 17.76
C VAL A 470 -12.85 6.03 18.07
N ALA A 471 -11.55 6.33 17.95
CA ALA A 471 -11.07 7.71 17.91
C ALA A 471 -11.12 8.24 16.47
N VAL A 472 -11.63 9.44 16.28
CA VAL A 472 -11.92 9.99 14.94
C VAL A 472 -11.25 11.35 14.78
N THR A 473 -10.53 11.52 13.68
CA THR A 473 -9.99 12.83 13.27
C THR A 473 -10.45 13.13 11.86
N GLY A 474 -11.28 14.18 11.72
CA GLY A 474 -11.71 14.67 10.41
C GLY A 474 -10.60 15.46 9.70
N PRO A 475 -10.86 15.98 8.48
CA PRO A 475 -9.99 16.95 7.83
C PRO A 475 -9.97 18.28 8.60
N ASP A 476 -9.22 19.27 8.14
CA ASP A 476 -9.16 20.61 8.74
C ASP A 476 -10.55 21.13 9.19
N ALA A 477 -10.68 21.50 10.47
CA ALA A 477 -11.93 21.96 11.07
C ALA A 477 -12.46 23.27 10.46
N ALA A 478 -11.57 24.08 9.87
CA ALA A 478 -11.94 25.29 9.13
C ALA A 478 -12.28 25.01 7.65
N GLY A 479 -12.01 23.79 7.17
CA GLY A 479 -12.23 23.39 5.79
C GLY A 479 -13.72 23.18 5.45
N ALA A 480 -14.02 23.18 4.16
CA ALA A 480 -15.38 22.94 3.65
C ALA A 480 -15.82 21.47 3.71
N ASN A 481 -14.87 20.55 3.92
CA ASN A 481 -15.11 19.12 3.82
C ASN A 481 -15.17 18.46 5.20
N SER A 482 -15.98 17.41 5.34
CA SER A 482 -16.14 16.64 6.57
C SER A 482 -15.86 15.16 6.40
N LEU A 483 -15.50 14.51 7.50
CA LEU A 483 -15.63 13.06 7.65
C LEU A 483 -17.01 12.73 8.23
N THR A 484 -17.89 12.15 7.42
CA THR A 484 -19.21 11.67 7.86
C THR A 484 -19.12 10.23 8.35
N LEU A 485 -19.72 9.97 9.52
CA LEU A 485 -19.87 8.63 10.06
C LEU A 485 -21.35 8.26 10.12
N THR A 486 -21.66 7.01 9.80
CA THR A 486 -22.98 6.41 10.03
C THR A 486 -22.84 5.12 10.83
N SER A 487 -23.87 4.71 11.57
CA SER A 487 -23.90 3.44 12.30
C SER A 487 -25.27 2.78 12.17
N GLY A 488 -25.31 1.45 12.10
CA GLY A 488 -26.52 0.65 11.87
C GLY A 488 -27.05 -0.08 13.11
N ALA A 489 -26.27 -0.18 14.19
CA ALA A 489 -26.73 -0.68 15.47
C ALA A 489 -26.07 0.09 16.62
N GLY A 490 -26.88 0.69 17.50
CA GLY A 490 -26.39 1.49 18.62
C GLY A 490 -25.60 0.65 19.64
N ALA A 491 -24.45 1.17 20.09
CA ALA A 491 -23.63 0.82 21.27
C ALA A 491 -22.16 1.29 21.10
N ALA A 492 -21.77 1.93 19.99
CA ALA A 492 -20.42 2.39 19.72
C ALA A 492 -20.01 3.55 20.64
N THR A 493 -18.72 3.67 20.94
CA THR A 493 -18.17 4.89 21.58
C THR A 493 -17.33 5.63 20.55
N ILE A 494 -17.76 6.82 20.14
CA ILE A 494 -17.03 7.63 19.16
C ILE A 494 -16.38 8.80 19.89
N ASN A 495 -15.05 8.90 19.83
CA ASN A 495 -14.28 9.98 20.44
C ASN A 495 -13.67 10.86 19.35
N VAL A 496 -14.25 12.03 19.10
CA VAL A 496 -13.70 13.00 18.13
C VAL A 496 -12.47 13.68 18.72
N LYS A 497 -11.33 13.59 18.03
CA LYS A 497 -10.03 14.14 18.45
C LYS A 497 -9.66 15.44 17.74
N GLY A 498 -10.25 15.74 16.59
CA GLY A 498 -9.90 16.92 15.79
C GLY A 498 -10.63 16.97 14.46
N GLY A 499 -10.56 18.12 13.80
CA GLY A 499 -11.06 18.30 12.44
C GLY A 499 -12.58 18.44 12.33
N PHE A 500 -13.13 18.41 11.10
CA PHE A 500 -14.57 18.45 10.86
C PHE A 500 -15.15 17.04 10.73
N VAL A 501 -15.97 16.63 11.70
CA VAL A 501 -16.67 15.34 11.73
C VAL A 501 -18.19 15.54 11.69
N ASN A 502 -18.89 14.76 10.87
CA ASN A 502 -20.34 14.74 10.81
C ASN A 502 -20.87 13.40 11.35
N LEU A 503 -21.66 13.47 12.41
CA LEU A 503 -22.24 12.35 13.15
C LEU A 503 -23.77 12.25 12.96
N GLY A 504 -24.38 13.05 12.07
CA GLY A 504 -25.84 13.09 11.91
C GLY A 504 -26.49 11.76 11.47
N GLY A 505 -25.72 10.81 10.93
CA GLY A 505 -26.19 9.47 10.56
C GLY A 505 -25.84 8.37 11.56
N VAL A 506 -25.35 8.72 12.74
CA VAL A 506 -25.07 7.80 13.85
C VAL A 506 -26.35 7.62 14.69
N LEU A 507 -26.64 6.39 15.14
CA LEU A 507 -27.87 6.06 15.86
C LEU A 507 -27.86 6.50 17.34
N THR A 508 -29.04 6.76 17.89
CA THR A 508 -29.31 7.30 19.25
C THR A 508 -28.97 6.37 20.43
N GLY A 509 -28.20 5.31 20.23
CA GLY A 509 -27.67 4.41 21.27
C GLY A 509 -26.15 4.44 21.43
N ASP A 510 -25.45 5.21 20.61
CA ASP A 510 -23.99 5.38 20.66
C ASP A 510 -23.59 6.44 21.70
N THR A 511 -22.46 6.22 22.37
CA THR A 511 -21.83 7.23 23.23
C THR A 511 -20.92 8.10 22.38
N LEU A 512 -21.26 9.38 22.23
CA LEU A 512 -20.47 10.31 21.43
C LEU A 512 -19.75 11.28 22.36
N ASN A 513 -18.43 11.36 22.23
CA ASN A 513 -17.60 12.28 22.98
C ASN A 513 -16.74 13.12 22.03
N ILE A 514 -16.39 14.32 22.48
CA ILE A 514 -15.36 15.15 21.89
C ILE A 514 -14.22 15.22 22.89
N ASP A 515 -13.06 14.67 22.53
CA ASP A 515 -11.82 14.72 23.29
C ASP A 515 -10.75 15.39 22.44
N ALA A 516 -10.96 16.68 22.20
CA ALA A 516 -10.24 17.46 21.21
C ALA A 516 -8.76 17.60 21.59
N ALA A 517 -7.89 17.15 20.68
CA ALA A 517 -6.45 17.40 20.66
C ALA A 517 -6.05 18.47 19.61
N ALA A 518 -7.04 18.96 18.86
CA ALA A 518 -6.92 20.04 17.89
C ALA A 518 -8.26 20.78 17.74
N ASN A 519 -8.30 21.87 16.97
CA ASN A 519 -9.55 22.52 16.60
C ASN A 519 -10.52 21.51 15.98
N THR A 520 -11.77 21.55 16.41
CA THR A 520 -12.76 20.52 16.11
C THR A 520 -14.08 21.17 15.73
N LYS A 521 -14.71 20.65 14.69
CA LYS A 521 -16.09 20.96 14.29
C LYS A 521 -16.88 19.66 14.25
N VAL A 522 -18.01 19.60 14.95
CA VAL A 522 -18.87 18.42 14.99
C VAL A 522 -20.29 18.80 14.60
N ASN A 523 -20.78 18.20 13.50
CA ASN A 523 -22.21 18.17 13.25
C ASN A 523 -22.79 16.93 13.94
N ALA A 524 -23.49 17.13 15.06
CA ALA A 524 -24.09 16.08 15.87
C ALA A 524 -25.62 16.09 15.76
N THR A 525 -26.18 16.44 14.58
CA THR A 525 -27.64 16.55 14.37
C THR A 525 -28.40 15.39 15.00
N GLY A 526 -29.30 15.69 15.95
CA GLY A 526 -30.16 14.73 16.63
C GLY A 526 -29.48 13.83 17.68
N ASN A 527 -28.17 14.00 17.91
CA ASN A 527 -27.37 13.13 18.76
C ASN A 527 -26.99 13.75 20.10
N THR A 528 -26.71 12.91 21.11
CA THR A 528 -26.22 13.37 22.43
C THR A 528 -24.70 13.27 22.51
N LEU A 529 -24.04 14.39 22.79
CA LEU A 529 -22.61 14.46 23.13
C LEU A 529 -22.47 14.33 24.65
N THR A 530 -22.03 13.16 25.11
CA THR A 530 -21.95 12.80 26.53
C THR A 530 -20.85 13.55 27.28
N SER A 531 -19.74 13.84 26.61
CA SER A 531 -18.62 14.61 27.15
C SER A 531 -17.94 15.39 26.03
N VAL A 532 -17.68 16.68 26.28
CA VAL A 532 -16.93 17.58 25.42
C VAL A 532 -15.78 18.17 26.24
N LYS A 533 -14.56 17.92 25.78
CA LYS A 533 -13.32 18.35 26.44
C LYS A 533 -12.19 18.63 25.45
N GLY A 534 -11.24 19.46 25.86
CA GLY A 534 -10.00 19.77 25.12
C GLY A 534 -9.80 21.28 24.96
N PRO A 535 -8.62 21.84 25.28
CA PRO A 535 -8.38 23.29 25.29
C PRO A 535 -8.17 23.86 23.88
N HIS A 536 -9.18 23.72 23.03
CA HIS A 536 -9.19 24.13 21.63
C HIS A 536 -10.47 24.88 21.28
N THR A 537 -10.57 25.33 20.02
CA THR A 537 -11.86 25.76 19.47
C THR A 537 -12.68 24.54 19.11
N ILE A 538 -13.88 24.45 19.69
CA ILE A 538 -14.85 23.38 19.43
C ILE A 538 -16.12 24.03 18.89
N GLU A 539 -16.55 23.61 17.71
CA GLU A 539 -17.84 23.99 17.11
C GLU A 539 -18.80 22.81 17.17
N ILE A 540 -20.01 23.01 17.69
CA ILE A 540 -21.07 22.00 17.76
C ILE A 540 -22.27 22.51 16.96
N ALA A 541 -22.78 21.68 16.06
CA ALA A 541 -24.00 21.95 15.31
C ALA A 541 -25.02 20.81 15.47
N GLY A 542 -26.26 21.14 15.83
CA GLY A 542 -27.42 20.24 15.72
C GLY A 542 -27.59 19.22 16.86
N ALA A 543 -26.75 19.23 17.89
CA ALA A 543 -26.81 18.24 18.97
C ALA A 543 -28.19 18.19 19.64
N ALA A 544 -28.71 17.02 19.98
CA ALA A 544 -29.86 16.92 20.88
C ALA A 544 -29.47 17.41 22.29
N ASN A 545 -28.36 16.91 22.82
CA ASN A 545 -27.80 17.31 24.10
C ASN A 545 -26.27 17.39 24.00
N ALA A 546 -25.63 18.33 24.68
CA ALA A 546 -24.17 18.38 24.78
C ALA A 546 -23.74 18.71 26.20
N THR A 547 -22.83 17.91 26.77
CA THR A 547 -22.28 18.14 28.10
C THR A 547 -20.78 18.42 28.03
N ILE A 548 -20.38 19.57 28.52
CA ILE A 548 -19.00 20.05 28.54
C ILE A 548 -18.49 19.83 29.95
N ASP A 549 -17.49 18.98 30.12
CA ASP A 549 -17.01 18.59 31.45
C ASP A 549 -15.49 18.72 31.62
N ALA A 550 -14.84 19.51 30.76
CA ALA A 550 -13.50 20.00 30.98
C ALA A 550 -13.27 21.33 30.25
N ALA A 551 -12.06 21.87 30.37
CA ALA A 551 -11.70 23.15 29.77
C ALA A 551 -11.78 23.13 28.23
N VAL A 552 -12.28 24.25 27.68
CA VAL A 552 -12.41 24.54 26.24
C VAL A 552 -12.03 26.02 26.03
N ASN A 553 -11.23 26.34 25.01
CA ASN A 553 -10.83 27.75 24.78
C ASN A 553 -11.97 28.55 24.17
N THR A 554 -12.63 27.99 23.16
CA THR A 554 -13.78 28.60 22.48
C THR A 554 -14.78 27.50 22.15
N LEU A 555 -16.02 27.66 22.58
CA LEU A 555 -17.13 26.78 22.27
C LEU A 555 -18.15 27.55 21.41
N ASN A 556 -18.27 27.17 20.15
CA ASN A 556 -19.24 27.73 19.21
C ASN A 556 -20.44 26.78 19.06
N ILE A 557 -21.65 27.28 19.19
CA ILE A 557 -22.88 26.54 18.93
C ILE A 557 -23.53 27.13 17.68
N THR A 558 -23.38 26.45 16.54
CA THR A 558 -23.75 26.98 15.21
C THR A 558 -25.00 26.32 14.61
N GLY A 559 -25.48 25.24 15.21
CA GLY A 559 -26.76 24.60 14.90
C GLY A 559 -27.54 24.31 16.18
N ALA A 560 -28.86 24.20 16.07
CA ALA A 560 -29.75 24.15 17.23
C ALA A 560 -29.41 23.00 18.19
N VAL A 561 -29.48 23.27 19.50
CA VAL A 561 -29.39 22.27 20.56
C VAL A 561 -30.79 22.01 21.12
N THR A 562 -31.37 20.87 20.77
CA THR A 562 -32.83 20.68 20.90
C THR A 562 -33.30 20.28 22.30
N ALA A 563 -32.42 19.82 23.19
CA ALA A 563 -32.76 19.45 24.58
C ALA A 563 -31.98 20.28 25.60
N ALA A 564 -30.64 20.17 25.63
CA ALA A 564 -29.83 20.92 26.60
C ALA A 564 -28.36 21.08 26.17
N LEU A 565 -27.77 22.21 26.51
CA LEU A 565 -26.34 22.46 26.54
C LEU A 565 -25.92 22.61 28.01
N ASN A 566 -25.21 21.62 28.54
CA ASN A 566 -24.73 21.60 29.91
C ASN A 566 -23.25 21.95 29.96
N ILE A 567 -22.90 23.01 30.69
CA ILE A 567 -21.53 23.39 31.00
C ILE A 567 -21.27 22.99 32.45
N GLY A 568 -20.59 21.86 32.61
CA GLY A 568 -20.31 21.20 33.88
C GLY A 568 -21.44 20.29 34.36
N LYS A 569 -21.22 19.63 35.50
CA LYS A 569 -22.18 18.74 36.15
C LYS A 569 -22.01 18.74 37.66
N ALA A 570 -23.07 18.45 38.42
CA ALA A 570 -23.04 18.38 39.89
C ALA A 570 -21.94 17.45 40.45
N ALA A 571 -21.57 16.41 39.71
CA ALA A 571 -20.55 15.41 40.08
C ALA A 571 -19.16 15.70 39.46
N GLN A 572 -18.87 16.94 39.07
CA GLN A 572 -17.56 17.34 38.53
C GLN A 572 -16.42 17.06 39.52
N ALA A 573 -15.35 16.42 39.07
CA ALA A 573 -14.17 16.16 39.92
C ALA A 573 -13.27 17.40 40.09
N ALA A 574 -13.23 18.28 39.10
CA ALA A 574 -12.37 19.47 39.06
C ALA A 574 -13.10 20.66 38.45
N GLY A 575 -12.83 21.86 38.95
CA GLY A 575 -13.27 23.09 38.30
C GLY A 575 -12.60 23.26 36.94
N PHE A 576 -13.26 23.93 36.00
CA PHE A 576 -12.70 24.21 34.68
C PHE A 576 -13.23 25.52 34.11
N THR A 577 -12.59 25.98 33.04
CA THR A 577 -12.97 27.21 32.33
C THR A 577 -13.33 26.89 30.88
N VAL A 578 -14.48 27.38 30.44
CA VAL A 578 -14.79 27.64 29.04
C VAL A 578 -14.40 29.09 28.76
N GLY A 579 -13.47 29.34 27.85
CA GLY A 579 -13.02 30.70 27.54
C GLY A 579 -14.15 31.52 26.92
N ALA A 580 -14.30 31.46 25.60
CA ALA A 580 -15.45 32.03 24.91
C ALA A 580 -16.54 30.95 24.69
N LEU A 581 -17.79 31.29 24.99
CA LEU A 581 -18.98 30.50 24.65
C LEU A 581 -19.86 31.36 23.75
N ASP A 582 -19.92 31.03 22.46
CA ASP A 582 -20.67 31.75 21.44
C ASP A 582 -21.86 30.91 20.97
N VAL A 583 -23.07 31.29 21.40
CA VAL A 583 -24.33 30.61 21.05
C VAL A 583 -24.98 31.31 19.87
N GLN A 584 -24.90 30.73 18.69
CA GLN A 584 -25.34 31.33 17.41
C GLN A 584 -26.60 30.64 16.82
N ALA A 585 -27.15 29.66 17.53
CA ALA A 585 -28.35 28.91 17.16
C ALA A 585 -29.23 28.66 18.39
N ASP A 586 -30.47 28.21 18.17
CA ASP A 586 -31.42 27.92 19.24
C ASP A 586 -30.86 26.90 20.24
N VAL A 587 -31.10 27.13 21.53
CA VAL A 587 -30.75 26.20 22.62
C VAL A 587 -31.95 26.05 23.53
N ALA A 588 -32.49 24.84 23.65
CA ALA A 588 -33.66 24.59 24.50
C ALA A 588 -33.38 24.88 25.99
N ALA A 589 -32.19 24.54 26.48
CA ALA A 589 -31.72 24.92 27.81
C ALA A 589 -30.20 25.06 27.83
N LEU A 590 -29.68 26.17 28.36
CA LEU A 590 -28.27 26.39 28.64
C LEU A 590 -28.06 26.34 30.16
N ASN A 591 -27.48 25.25 30.64
CA ASN A 591 -27.21 25.04 32.06
C ASN A 591 -25.72 25.23 32.32
N ILE A 592 -25.35 26.03 33.31
CA ILE A 592 -23.96 26.18 33.77
C ILE A 592 -23.92 25.79 35.24
N GLU A 593 -23.21 24.70 35.54
CA GLU A 593 -23.22 24.05 36.85
C GLU A 593 -21.80 23.67 37.29
N GLY A 594 -21.44 24.02 38.52
CA GLY A 594 -20.25 23.54 39.19
C GLY A 594 -20.57 22.45 40.20
N ALA A 595 -19.60 21.58 40.50
CA ALA A 595 -19.72 20.70 41.66
C ALA A 595 -19.40 21.47 42.94
N ALA A 596 -19.85 20.95 44.08
CA ALA A 596 -19.57 21.56 45.37
C ALA A 596 -18.05 21.78 45.57
N GLY A 597 -17.65 23.04 45.76
CA GLY A 597 -16.25 23.44 45.93
C GLY A 597 -15.43 23.55 44.64
N GLN A 598 -15.98 23.14 43.49
CA GLN A 598 -15.29 23.12 42.20
C GLN A 598 -15.95 24.09 41.22
N LYS A 599 -15.27 25.21 40.94
CA LYS A 599 -15.83 26.30 40.15
C LYS A 599 -15.83 26.00 38.64
N THR A 600 -17.00 26.07 38.01
CA THR A 600 -17.14 26.08 36.54
C THR A 600 -17.24 27.53 36.06
N THR A 601 -16.32 27.98 35.21
CA THR A 601 -16.26 29.37 34.74
C THR A 601 -16.49 29.46 33.24
N VAL A 602 -17.34 30.39 32.80
CA VAL A 602 -17.38 30.84 31.40
C VAL A 602 -16.78 32.24 31.35
N THR A 603 -15.66 32.46 30.65
CA THR A 603 -15.02 33.80 30.64
C THR A 603 -15.91 34.79 29.91
N ASN A 604 -16.33 34.48 28.70
CA ASN A 604 -17.22 35.29 27.87
C ASN A 604 -18.39 34.45 27.37
N LEU A 605 -19.62 34.79 27.77
CA LEU A 605 -20.83 34.22 27.18
C LEU A 605 -21.42 35.22 26.18
N ARG A 606 -21.51 34.82 24.91
CA ARG A 606 -22.19 35.56 23.85
C ARG A 606 -23.38 34.75 23.34
N VAL A 607 -24.54 35.39 23.23
CA VAL A 607 -25.71 34.83 22.53
C VAL A 607 -26.03 35.72 21.34
N GLY A 608 -25.97 35.14 20.14
CA GLY A 608 -26.09 35.84 18.86
C GLY A 608 -24.78 36.41 18.31
N LYS A 609 -24.84 36.91 17.08
CA LYS A 609 -23.72 37.56 16.37
C LYS A 609 -24.20 38.77 15.57
N ASP A 610 -23.25 39.62 15.19
CA ASP A 610 -23.51 40.92 14.56
C ASP A 610 -24.16 40.81 13.17
N ASP A 611 -24.06 39.66 12.51
CA ASP A 611 -24.61 39.36 11.19
C ASP A 611 -25.67 38.25 11.23
N GLN A 612 -26.34 38.04 12.37
CA GLN A 612 -27.32 36.98 12.55
C GLN A 612 -28.55 37.17 11.64
N ALA A 613 -28.89 36.13 10.86
CA ALA A 613 -30.02 36.14 9.93
C ALA A 613 -31.32 35.54 10.48
N ALA A 614 -31.22 34.65 11.48
CA ALA A 614 -32.36 33.92 12.07
C ALA A 614 -32.47 34.18 13.57
N ASN A 615 -33.71 34.20 14.09
CA ASN A 615 -33.98 34.29 15.53
C ASN A 615 -33.19 33.22 16.30
N ILE A 616 -32.70 33.57 17.49
CA ILE A 616 -32.08 32.63 18.43
C ILE A 616 -32.90 32.63 19.72
N THR A 617 -33.42 31.48 20.10
CA THR A 617 -34.10 31.29 21.38
C THR A 617 -33.21 30.47 22.31
N VAL A 618 -32.92 31.01 23.49
CA VAL A 618 -32.39 30.27 24.62
C VAL A 618 -33.52 30.14 25.64
N ALA A 619 -34.19 28.99 25.66
CA ALA A 619 -35.44 28.84 26.41
C ALA A 619 -35.23 28.84 27.93
N LEU A 620 -34.03 28.49 28.41
CA LEU A 620 -33.64 28.60 29.80
C LEU A 620 -32.13 28.86 29.88
N LEU A 621 -31.71 29.82 30.70
CA LEU A 621 -30.32 30.01 31.11
C LEU A 621 -30.23 29.82 32.63
N ASP A 622 -29.76 28.67 33.06
CA ASP A 622 -29.67 28.31 34.48
C ASP A 622 -28.21 28.34 34.96
N LEU A 623 -27.89 29.27 35.88
CA LEU A 623 -26.59 29.40 36.54
C LEU A 623 -26.70 28.89 37.98
N LYS A 624 -26.27 27.64 38.17
CA LYS A 624 -26.39 26.92 39.45
C LYS A 624 -25.22 27.18 40.39
N ALA A 625 -25.29 26.60 41.59
CA ALA A 625 -24.25 26.69 42.61
C ALA A 625 -22.83 26.42 42.05
N TYR A 626 -21.83 27.16 42.51
CA TYR A 626 -20.41 27.03 42.10
C TYR A 626 -20.13 27.24 40.60
N SER A 627 -20.98 27.99 39.90
CA SER A 627 -20.73 28.50 38.54
C SER A 627 -20.41 30.00 38.55
N ALA A 628 -19.64 30.49 37.57
CA ALA A 628 -19.43 31.92 37.37
C ALA A 628 -19.25 32.32 35.90
N ILE A 629 -19.49 33.60 35.64
CA ILE A 629 -19.20 34.24 34.35
C ILE A 629 -18.17 35.35 34.60
N GLY A 630 -17.03 35.29 33.91
CA GLY A 630 -15.84 36.08 34.24
C GLY A 630 -15.92 37.57 33.84
N SER A 631 -16.19 37.85 32.57
CA SER A 631 -16.17 39.22 32.00
C SER A 631 -17.56 39.76 31.67
N GLY A 632 -18.59 38.91 31.73
CA GLY A 632 -19.99 39.26 31.53
C GLY A 632 -20.71 38.42 30.48
N ILE A 633 -22.03 38.63 30.39
CA ILE A 633 -22.91 38.07 29.37
C ILE A 633 -23.18 39.15 28.33
N SER A 634 -23.01 38.82 27.05
CA SER A 634 -23.35 39.69 25.94
C SER A 634 -24.46 39.05 25.09
N VAL A 635 -25.57 39.76 24.93
CA VAL A 635 -26.66 39.36 24.04
C VAL A 635 -26.71 40.39 22.91
N ILE A 636 -26.32 39.99 21.70
CA ILE A 636 -26.14 40.92 20.57
C ILE A 636 -26.94 40.44 19.36
N GLY A 637 -27.90 41.27 18.94
CA GLY A 637 -28.59 41.15 17.66
C GLY A 637 -27.91 41.95 16.54
N ASN A 638 -28.33 41.74 15.30
CA ASN A 638 -27.75 42.30 14.07
C ASN A 638 -27.37 43.80 14.16
N ALA A 639 -26.16 44.13 13.71
CA ALA A 639 -25.58 45.48 13.76
C ALA A 639 -26.24 46.49 12.80
N VAL A 640 -26.90 46.02 11.73
CA VAL A 640 -27.55 46.85 10.70
C VAL A 640 -29.05 46.60 10.73
N TYR A 641 -29.84 47.68 10.85
CA TYR A 641 -31.30 47.62 10.84
C TYR A 641 -31.83 47.21 9.46
N ASP A 642 -31.86 45.91 9.19
CA ASP A 642 -32.57 45.30 8.07
C ASP A 642 -33.86 44.68 8.60
N VAL A 643 -34.99 45.34 8.34
CA VAL A 643 -36.32 44.89 8.77
C VAL A 643 -36.70 43.50 8.26
N ASN A 644 -36.00 43.00 7.23
CA ASN A 644 -36.21 41.66 6.69
C ASN A 644 -35.29 40.60 7.32
N LYS A 645 -34.37 40.99 8.21
CA LYS A 645 -33.40 40.11 8.91
C LYS A 645 -33.43 40.30 10.42
N ILE A 646 -34.56 40.72 10.99
CA ILE A 646 -34.71 40.91 12.44
C ILE A 646 -34.76 39.54 13.11
N ALA A 647 -33.60 38.96 13.35
CA ALA A 647 -33.41 37.87 14.29
C ALA A 647 -33.74 38.38 15.71
N GLN A 648 -34.81 37.88 16.33
CA GLN A 648 -35.09 38.05 17.76
C GLN A 648 -34.15 37.16 18.58
N ILE A 649 -33.60 37.69 19.66
CA ILE A 649 -32.89 36.88 20.67
C ILE A 649 -33.72 36.88 21.95
N THR A 650 -34.14 35.70 22.39
CA THR A 650 -35.01 35.54 23.57
C THR A 650 -34.30 34.67 24.61
N LEU A 651 -34.00 35.25 25.78
CA LEU A 651 -33.74 34.49 27.01
C LEU A 651 -35.06 34.47 27.78
N LEU A 652 -35.74 33.32 27.87
CA LEU A 652 -37.03 33.26 28.57
C LEU A 652 -36.82 33.35 30.09
N ASP A 653 -35.98 32.50 30.67
CA ASP A 653 -35.71 32.47 32.11
C ASP A 653 -34.20 32.53 32.42
N MET A 654 -33.82 33.34 33.43
CA MET A 654 -32.48 33.34 34.01
C MET A 654 -32.53 33.15 35.53
N GLN A 655 -31.81 32.16 36.02
CA GLN A 655 -31.66 31.91 37.46
C GLN A 655 -30.17 31.94 37.84
N ALA A 656 -29.77 32.85 38.73
CA ALA A 656 -28.40 32.94 39.23
C ALA A 656 -28.35 32.65 40.74
N ASN A 657 -27.84 31.47 41.10
CA ASN A 657 -27.91 30.94 42.47
C ASN A 657 -26.56 30.89 43.22
N ALA A 658 -25.43 31.35 42.66
CA ALA A 658 -24.11 31.21 43.30
C ALA A 658 -23.19 32.45 43.27
N ASP A 659 -22.74 32.89 42.09
CA ASP A 659 -21.80 34.01 41.93
C ASP A 659 -22.46 35.18 41.16
N PRO A 660 -22.11 36.44 41.46
CA PRO A 660 -22.65 37.60 40.76
C PRO A 660 -22.21 37.62 39.29
N ILE A 661 -23.15 37.92 38.39
CA ILE A 661 -22.82 38.28 37.00
C ILE A 661 -22.22 39.69 37.02
N PRO A 662 -20.93 39.88 36.64
CA PRO A 662 -20.27 41.18 36.77
C PRO A 662 -20.88 42.26 35.87
N LEU A 663 -21.31 41.84 34.68
CA LEU A 663 -21.86 42.71 33.65
C LEU A 663 -22.81 41.90 32.75
N LEU A 664 -24.06 42.33 32.63
CA LEU A 664 -24.96 41.90 31.56
C LEU A 664 -25.09 43.04 30.56
N THR A 665 -24.60 42.83 29.34
CA THR A 665 -24.76 43.76 28.22
C THR A 665 -25.80 43.22 27.26
N VAL A 666 -26.88 43.97 27.08
CA VAL A 666 -27.93 43.66 26.11
C VAL A 666 -27.91 44.79 25.08
N GLY A 667 -27.53 44.49 23.83
CA GLY A 667 -27.35 45.53 22.79
C GLY A 667 -27.97 45.16 21.44
N SER A 668 -28.72 46.09 20.87
CA SER A 668 -28.96 46.18 19.43
C SER A 668 -28.60 47.59 19.00
N THR A 669 -27.96 47.74 17.85
CA THR A 669 -27.69 49.06 17.24
C THR A 669 -28.81 49.48 16.29
N GLY A 670 -29.82 48.62 16.07
CA GLY A 670 -31.01 48.88 15.27
C GLY A 670 -32.28 48.49 16.05
N GLY A 671 -33.28 49.39 16.09
CA GLY A 671 -34.42 49.35 17.02
C GLY A 671 -35.45 48.24 16.81
N GLY A 672 -35.06 46.98 17.04
CA GLY A 672 -35.92 45.81 17.09
C GLY A 672 -35.76 45.08 18.43
N LYS A 673 -36.91 44.61 18.97
CA LYS A 673 -37.13 44.05 20.32
C LYS A 673 -36.05 43.05 20.77
N LEU A 674 -35.61 43.18 22.02
CA LEU A 674 -34.32 42.63 22.44
C LEU A 674 -34.33 41.73 23.68
N LEU A 675 -35.45 41.61 24.40
CA LEU A 675 -35.62 40.58 25.44
C LEU A 675 -37.11 40.44 25.74
N GLN A 676 -37.70 39.27 25.53
CA GLN A 676 -39.06 38.97 25.96
C GLN A 676 -39.01 37.94 27.10
N THR A 677 -39.21 38.41 28.32
CA THR A 677 -39.70 37.55 29.40
C THR A 677 -41.23 37.56 29.27
N GLY A 678 -41.85 36.44 28.88
CA GLY A 678 -43.32 36.37 28.89
C GLY A 678 -43.88 36.57 30.31
N ALA A 679 -45.19 36.74 30.46
CA ALA A 679 -45.83 37.10 31.74
C ALA A 679 -45.57 36.13 32.92
N THR A 680 -45.08 34.92 32.66
CA THR A 680 -44.70 33.90 33.64
C THR A 680 -43.19 33.79 33.91
N HIS A 681 -42.37 34.52 33.16
CA HIS A 681 -40.93 34.35 33.14
C HIS A 681 -40.21 35.43 33.96
N THR A 682 -39.13 35.06 34.65
CA THR A 682 -38.48 35.93 35.67
C THR A 682 -36.97 35.99 35.46
N LEU A 683 -36.39 37.19 35.54
CA LEU A 683 -34.95 37.37 35.74
C LEU A 683 -34.70 37.44 37.24
N SER A 684 -34.17 36.37 37.85
CA SER A 684 -33.95 36.29 39.29
C SER A 684 -32.46 36.26 39.63
N PHE A 685 -32.01 37.27 40.37
CA PHE A 685 -30.66 37.36 40.91
C PHE A 685 -30.72 37.19 42.44
N THR A 686 -30.24 36.05 42.93
CA THR A 686 -30.43 35.64 44.34
C THR A 686 -29.18 35.89 45.21
N ALA A 687 -28.09 36.42 44.63
CA ALA A 687 -26.80 36.60 45.32
C ALA A 687 -26.54 38.05 45.80
N ASN A 688 -25.86 38.18 46.95
CA ASN A 688 -25.59 39.39 47.75
C ASN A 688 -24.69 40.49 47.11
N ALA A 689 -24.34 40.42 45.83
CA ALA A 689 -23.47 41.41 45.18
C ALA A 689 -24.21 42.17 44.08
N ALA A 690 -23.94 43.47 43.96
CA ALA A 690 -24.58 44.42 43.06
C ALA A 690 -24.39 44.06 41.57
N PRO A 691 -25.36 43.44 40.86
CA PRO A 691 -25.23 43.26 39.42
C PRO A 691 -25.31 44.63 38.72
N VAL A 692 -24.44 44.85 37.73
CA VAL A 692 -24.53 45.99 36.81
C VAL A 692 -25.17 45.50 35.51
N ILE A 693 -26.37 45.98 35.22
CA ILE A 693 -27.07 45.72 33.96
C ILE A 693 -26.89 46.95 33.07
N VAL A 694 -26.19 46.77 31.95
CA VAL A 694 -25.98 47.84 30.96
C VAL A 694 -26.86 47.54 29.75
N LEU A 695 -27.79 48.47 29.47
CA LEU A 695 -28.67 48.38 28.33
C LEU A 695 -28.11 49.27 27.20
N GLY A 696 -27.76 48.63 26.10
CA GLY A 696 -27.29 49.25 24.85
C GLY A 696 -28.33 50.19 24.24
N ALA A 697 -27.87 51.17 23.45
CA ALA A 697 -28.70 52.24 22.92
C ALA A 697 -29.86 51.73 22.02
N LYS A 698 -31.06 52.25 22.25
CA LYS A 698 -32.25 52.15 21.36
C LYS A 698 -32.88 50.75 21.16
N GLY A 699 -33.08 50.01 22.25
CA GLY A 699 -33.96 48.83 22.29
C GLY A 699 -35.15 49.02 23.25
N THR A 700 -36.35 48.57 22.88
CA THR A 700 -37.52 48.48 23.77
C THR A 700 -37.49 47.16 24.54
N PHE A 701 -37.58 47.23 25.88
CA PHE A 701 -37.87 46.07 26.73
C PHE A 701 -39.38 45.77 26.64
N GLY A 702 -39.74 44.87 25.71
CA GLY A 702 -41.11 44.44 25.45
C GLY A 702 -41.92 45.39 24.56
N THR A 703 -42.61 44.82 23.55
CA THR A 703 -43.98 45.17 23.11
C THR A 703 -44.35 44.42 21.80
N SER A 704 -44.82 43.18 21.88
CA SER A 704 -45.93 42.80 20.99
C SER A 704 -46.76 41.67 21.56
N GLY A 705 -48.04 41.97 21.74
CA GLY A 705 -49.08 41.03 22.12
C GLY A 705 -49.14 40.80 23.62
N THR A 706 -49.92 41.63 24.33
CA THR A 706 -50.16 41.58 25.79
C THR A 706 -48.96 42.01 26.65
N PRO A 707 -49.12 42.90 27.65
CA PRO A 707 -48.01 43.40 28.46
C PRO A 707 -47.45 42.29 29.37
N GLY A 708 -46.45 41.57 28.88
CA GLY A 708 -45.54 40.79 29.72
C GLY A 708 -44.47 41.71 30.28
N PHE A 709 -44.63 42.16 31.52
CA PHE A 709 -43.63 42.96 32.21
C PHE A 709 -42.40 42.12 32.52
N ALA A 710 -41.20 42.64 32.29
CA ALA A 710 -39.99 41.97 32.75
C ALA A 710 -39.90 42.06 34.27
N LYS A 711 -40.14 40.93 34.95
CA LYS A 711 -39.98 40.86 36.40
C LYS A 711 -38.49 40.67 36.71
N ILE A 712 -37.84 41.73 37.19
CA ILE A 712 -36.46 41.70 37.67
C ILE A 712 -36.52 41.57 39.19
N GLN A 713 -36.25 40.37 39.69
CA GLN A 713 -36.25 40.09 41.12
C GLN A 713 -34.80 40.03 41.62
N THR A 714 -34.41 40.96 42.48
CA THR A 714 -33.08 40.99 43.10
C THR A 714 -33.24 40.85 44.60
N ALA A 715 -32.67 39.82 45.22
CA ALA A 715 -32.69 39.69 46.67
C ALA A 715 -31.46 40.39 47.28
N ASN A 716 -31.69 41.42 48.12
CA ASN A 716 -30.70 41.98 49.07
C ASN A 716 -29.45 42.72 48.53
N ALA A 717 -29.37 43.15 47.27
CA ALA A 717 -28.22 43.92 46.76
C ALA A 717 -28.64 45.24 46.06
N ALA A 718 -27.78 46.27 46.17
CA ALA A 718 -27.90 47.50 45.38
C ALA A 718 -27.68 47.16 43.90
N SER A 719 -28.62 47.44 43.01
CA SER A 719 -28.47 47.13 41.57
C SER A 719 -28.37 48.43 40.78
N THR A 720 -27.45 48.48 39.81
CA THR A 720 -27.31 49.65 38.92
C THR A 720 -27.76 49.27 37.53
N ILE A 721 -28.77 49.98 37.02
CA ILE A 721 -29.21 49.87 35.62
C ILE A 721 -28.75 51.13 34.91
N SER A 722 -27.82 50.99 33.97
CA SER A 722 -27.41 52.11 33.11
C SER A 722 -28.09 51.94 31.76
N ALA A 723 -29.05 52.83 31.47
CA ALA A 723 -29.76 52.88 30.19
C ALA A 723 -29.12 53.95 29.29
N MET A 724 -28.77 53.58 28.07
CA MET A 724 -28.35 54.54 27.05
C MET A 724 -29.57 55.06 26.27
N ASN A 725 -29.43 56.28 25.72
CA ASN A 725 -30.45 57.12 25.08
C ASN A 725 -31.60 56.37 24.35
N GLY A 726 -32.87 56.67 24.68
CA GLY A 726 -34.06 56.22 23.95
C GLY A 726 -34.59 54.81 24.24
N ALA A 727 -34.24 54.17 25.36
CA ALA A 727 -34.79 52.87 25.78
C ALA A 727 -36.01 53.02 26.71
N GLU A 728 -37.13 52.36 26.38
CA GLU A 728 -38.29 52.22 27.28
C GLU A 728 -38.12 50.95 28.12
N ILE A 729 -38.14 51.09 29.44
CA ILE A 729 -37.92 50.00 30.40
C ILE A 729 -39.22 49.74 31.17
N HIS A 730 -39.83 48.58 30.96
CA HIS A 730 -40.96 48.09 31.75
C HIS A 730 -40.47 46.97 32.68
N ALA A 731 -40.11 47.32 33.92
CA ALA A 731 -39.62 46.36 34.90
C ALA A 731 -40.34 46.47 36.25
N THR A 732 -40.65 45.32 36.86
CA THR A 732 -41.14 45.24 38.25
C THR A 732 -40.01 44.77 39.15
N PHE A 733 -39.67 45.58 40.15
CA PHE A 733 -38.61 45.31 41.11
C PHE A 733 -39.17 44.86 42.46
N ILE A 734 -38.66 43.77 43.02
CA ILE A 734 -39.07 43.25 44.33
C ILE A 734 -37.81 42.99 45.17
N GLY A 735 -37.69 43.62 46.35
CA GLY A 735 -36.62 43.34 47.33
C GLY A 735 -35.30 44.10 47.15
N VAL A 736 -35.27 45.18 46.36
CA VAL A 736 -34.07 46.00 46.11
C VAL A 736 -33.84 47.01 47.25
N SER A 737 -32.61 47.08 47.78
CA SER A 737 -32.26 48.02 48.88
C SER A 737 -31.82 49.40 48.40
N ALA A 738 -31.35 49.52 47.16
CA ALA A 738 -31.03 50.78 46.47
C ALA A 738 -31.09 50.60 44.94
N PHE A 739 -31.65 51.56 44.24
CA PHE A 739 -31.79 51.58 42.77
C PHE A 739 -31.16 52.87 42.22
N THR A 740 -30.19 52.74 41.32
CA THR A 740 -29.56 53.88 40.65
C THR A 740 -29.70 53.74 39.14
N MET A 741 -30.31 54.75 38.51
CA MET A 741 -30.29 54.95 37.06
C MET A 741 -29.39 56.14 36.75
N THR A 742 -28.34 55.90 35.97
CA THR A 742 -27.44 56.96 35.49
C THR A 742 -27.65 57.13 33.99
N ASN A 743 -28.08 58.32 33.58
CA ASN A 743 -28.08 58.72 32.16
C ASN A 743 -26.85 59.61 31.90
N PRO A 744 -25.83 59.14 31.18
CA PRO A 744 -24.60 59.89 30.96
C PRO A 744 -24.73 61.10 30.00
N ASN A 745 -25.86 61.32 29.32
CA ASN A 745 -25.91 62.17 28.11
C ASN A 745 -26.89 63.37 28.09
N ASN A 746 -27.34 63.94 29.23
CA ASN A 746 -28.24 65.12 29.28
C ASN A 746 -29.51 64.99 28.42
N LEU A 747 -30.61 64.56 29.04
CA LEU A 747 -31.94 64.39 28.43
C LEU A 747 -32.38 65.62 27.62
N THR A 748 -32.75 65.42 26.35
CA THR A 748 -33.62 66.35 25.61
C THR A 748 -35.08 65.92 25.78
N ASN A 749 -36.02 66.87 25.89
CA ASN A 749 -37.43 66.76 26.33
C ASN A 749 -38.36 65.68 25.70
N THR A 750 -37.87 64.75 24.88
CA THR A 750 -38.68 63.70 24.22
C THR A 750 -38.50 62.28 24.78
N ASP A 751 -37.59 62.08 25.73
CA ASP A 751 -37.39 60.79 26.39
C ASP A 751 -38.26 60.66 27.66
N THR A 752 -39.46 60.10 27.54
CA THR A 752 -40.34 59.82 28.68
C THR A 752 -39.90 58.56 29.43
N LEU A 753 -39.44 58.72 30.67
CA LEU A 753 -39.25 57.61 31.61
C LEU A 753 -40.62 57.17 32.17
N ASN A 754 -41.25 56.17 31.55
CA ASN A 754 -42.49 55.57 32.07
C ASN A 754 -42.17 54.41 33.03
N ALA A 755 -41.74 54.74 34.26
CA ALA A 755 -41.58 53.75 35.32
C ALA A 755 -42.97 53.33 35.85
N SER A 756 -43.70 52.51 35.09
CA SER A 756 -45.00 52.00 35.54
C SER A 756 -44.78 50.96 36.65
N THR A 757 -45.04 51.37 37.89
CA THR A 757 -45.15 50.59 39.15
C THR A 757 -43.87 49.99 39.74
N LEU A 758 -43.29 50.71 40.71
CA LEU A 758 -42.42 50.15 41.75
C LEU A 758 -43.31 49.66 42.90
N THR A 759 -43.39 48.36 43.14
CA THR A 759 -44.21 47.78 44.23
C THR A 759 -43.34 46.92 45.15
N GLY A 760 -42.98 47.47 46.31
CA GLY A 760 -42.21 46.79 47.36
C GLY A 760 -41.79 47.73 48.49
N ALA A 761 -41.56 47.21 49.70
CA ALA A 761 -41.11 47.98 50.85
C ALA A 761 -39.74 48.63 50.57
N VAL A 762 -39.75 49.94 50.31
CA VAL A 762 -38.55 50.74 50.05
C VAL A 762 -37.91 51.08 51.40
N ASN A 763 -36.69 50.59 51.65
CA ASN A 763 -35.92 51.04 52.82
C ASN A 763 -35.54 52.53 52.63
N ALA A 764 -35.48 53.29 53.74
CA ALA A 764 -35.37 54.75 53.80
C ALA A 764 -34.14 55.39 53.11
N ASN A 765 -33.26 54.60 52.48
CA ASN A 765 -32.05 55.05 51.78
C ASN A 765 -32.13 54.96 50.24
N THR A 766 -33.32 54.85 49.67
CA THR A 766 -33.46 54.76 48.20
C THR A 766 -33.45 56.15 47.57
N SER A 767 -32.34 56.52 46.96
CA SER A 767 -32.16 57.79 46.24
C SER A 767 -32.39 57.60 44.74
N ILE A 768 -33.49 58.12 44.19
CA ILE A 768 -33.57 58.41 42.75
C ILE A 768 -32.84 59.73 42.56
N LEU A 769 -31.65 59.71 41.94
CA LEU A 769 -30.87 60.91 41.68
C LEU A 769 -31.10 61.36 40.22
N PRO A 770 -32.09 62.23 39.92
CA PRO A 770 -32.21 62.80 38.59
C PRO A 770 -31.02 63.73 38.35
N GLY A 771 -30.08 63.29 37.53
CA GLY A 771 -28.99 64.13 37.03
C GLY A 771 -29.47 65.14 35.99
N ALA A 772 -30.35 66.07 36.36
CA ALA A 772 -30.65 67.27 35.58
C ALA A 772 -31.27 68.37 36.47
N VAL A 773 -30.58 69.50 36.56
CA VAL A 773 -31.04 70.73 37.22
C VAL A 773 -32.07 71.43 36.33
N ASN A 774 -33.27 70.84 36.19
CA ASN A 774 -34.55 71.47 35.80
C ASN A 774 -35.58 70.38 35.46
N ALA A 775 -36.20 69.78 36.48
CA ALA A 775 -37.37 68.94 36.31
C ALA A 775 -38.63 69.78 36.59
N THR A 776 -39.42 70.09 35.56
CA THR A 776 -40.80 70.55 35.75
C THR A 776 -41.63 69.40 36.33
N SER A 777 -42.37 69.71 37.38
CA SER A 777 -43.17 68.83 38.24
C SER A 777 -44.35 68.15 37.53
N ALA A 778 -44.10 67.13 36.71
CA ALA A 778 -45.17 66.32 36.10
C ALA A 778 -44.93 64.79 36.15
N ALA A 779 -44.01 64.31 36.99
CA ALA A 779 -43.92 62.88 37.30
C ALA A 779 -44.78 62.57 38.53
N THR A 780 -46.07 62.26 38.33
CA THR A 780 -46.92 61.67 39.37
C THR A 780 -46.64 60.18 39.46
N GLY A 781 -45.66 59.82 40.29
CA GLY A 781 -45.48 58.45 40.77
C GLY A 781 -46.21 58.30 42.11
N THR A 782 -47.23 57.45 42.16
CA THR A 782 -47.88 57.08 43.42
C THR A 782 -46.95 56.15 44.20
N VAL A 783 -46.28 56.66 45.24
CA VAL A 783 -45.73 55.81 46.30
C VAL A 783 -46.91 55.50 47.22
N ALA A 784 -47.48 54.30 47.08
CA ALA A 784 -48.44 53.83 48.06
C ALA A 784 -47.68 53.61 49.39
N ASN A 785 -47.88 54.52 50.35
CA ASN A 785 -47.50 54.27 51.74
C ASN A 785 -48.52 53.28 52.34
N LEU A 786 -48.00 52.13 52.77
CA LEU A 786 -48.62 51.08 53.61
C LEU A 786 -49.99 50.55 53.17
#